data_AF-A0A1B2FBK4-F1
#
_entry.id   AF-A0A1B2FBK4-F1
#
_cell.length_a   1.000
_cell.length_b   1.000
_cell.length_c   1.000
_cell.angle_alpha   90.00
_cell.angle_beta   90.00
_cell.angle_gamma   90.00
#
_symmetry.space_group_name_H-M   'P 1'
#
loop_
_entity.id
_entity.type
_entity.pdbx_description
1 polymer ?
#
loop_
_entity_poly.entity_id
_entity_poly.type
_entity_poly.pdbx_seq_one_letter_code
_entity_poly.pdbx_strand_id
1 'polypeptide(L)'
;MILGFDSLIYKIKAVRERFLGYLGNELIAVTSHSNDGVNALELLAALMNLPASKLSLVKDMLWDFNGEPHALARDIQGAKSRIDFGVYESLNSTILFELKMAMLCVLEIPGALHFSRKSKSRKPHSVLDMFKSVIPFIDQMCARKRAEHGDHFFERSHFSLADFTEQDYRAGAEHFDRAFRGPTLQGFQVLRSHFLVENLFSKPLAYVDLEALKWKYNSFTNKKNRTRKKWFSNHIFEKCSREGSFAVVDFLRALKEDICDQYTLSRLDLAEYQKARSANITRRNYDIYVAYRMTSRGYTGLQIKPFLYKLEPEYWSPQNPGMLKDKEALCKLTRAPMDNELYEYLTHINNSACYIIGQYTGMRPSELAGCLVDSCLTVDEFGHDLIISGVIKHQEVLRKLFDDKWVAIPIVKDAVQVLRILNRFKQNPYLFANMNTVKPGMQHEANSLSGSGLTHQLCTFLANTVTFDELEELDVSPYTLRHSLSNQMFRAAVGLPFISYQLKHFGHHASTIGQDRRHNRVGTVTIDYGGIGEALSSGGGSDAPGRRDAEKEFIMNSLDPDGGYAGDNAPAHRARLKKYFRGYLEAGYSNDEIFERMVELNFAVINVGQGYCYGNATDLDDPSIPCIGSLRCNPNRCQNAVVTEANAPKWQEIYVQNTLALRRYETDPAAAFAELRDLDDVALSIEQMKLVIAEAKGVLTQLGIEVSV
;
A
#
# COMPACT_ATOMS: atom_id res chain seq x y z
N MET A 1 -43.93 18.95 -9.06
CA MET A 1 -42.53 19.11 -9.53
C MET A 1 -41.66 19.06 -8.28
N ILE A 2 -40.81 18.04 -8.09
CA ILE A 2 -39.91 17.99 -6.93
C ILE A 2 -38.75 18.95 -7.23
N LEU A 3 -38.64 20.03 -6.45
CA LEU A 3 -37.56 21.01 -6.59
C LEU A 3 -36.26 20.41 -6.05
N GLY A 4 -35.22 20.36 -6.90
CA GLY A 4 -33.88 19.90 -6.51
C GLY A 4 -33.18 20.86 -5.55
N PHE A 5 -32.19 20.37 -4.80
CA PHE A 5 -31.41 21.17 -3.83
C PHE A 5 -30.85 22.45 -4.45
N ASP A 6 -30.31 22.30 -5.65
CA ASP A 6 -29.78 23.31 -6.57
C ASP A 6 -30.80 24.41 -6.95
N SER A 7 -32.11 24.18 -6.77
CA SER A 7 -33.16 25.21 -6.93
C SER A 7 -33.68 25.80 -5.60
N LEU A 8 -33.47 25.09 -4.49
CA LEU A 8 -33.92 25.49 -3.15
C LEU A 8 -32.89 26.36 -2.43
N ILE A 9 -31.59 26.12 -2.64
CA ILE A 9 -30.47 26.85 -2.01
C ILE A 9 -30.55 28.37 -2.24
N TYR A 10 -30.87 28.81 -3.46
CA TYR A 10 -31.02 30.23 -3.81
C TYR A 10 -32.18 30.93 -3.09
N LYS A 11 -33.15 30.19 -2.54
CA LYS A 11 -34.31 30.74 -1.84
C LYS A 11 -34.05 30.94 -0.34
N ILE A 12 -33.02 30.29 0.23
CA ILE A 12 -32.77 30.30 1.68
C ILE A 12 -32.55 31.73 2.19
N LYS A 13 -31.67 32.50 1.56
CA LYS A 13 -31.32 33.86 2.03
C LYS A 13 -32.50 34.82 2.09
N ALA A 14 -33.42 34.73 1.12
CA ALA A 14 -34.60 35.61 1.05
C ALA A 14 -35.57 35.45 2.23
N VAL A 15 -35.60 34.28 2.87
CA VAL A 15 -36.45 33.97 4.03
C VAL A 15 -35.65 33.64 5.30
N ARG A 16 -34.35 33.95 5.32
CA ARG A 16 -33.41 33.49 6.35
C ARG A 16 -33.81 33.85 7.78
N GLU A 17 -34.23 35.09 8.01
CA GLU A 17 -34.64 35.56 9.34
C GLU A 17 -35.89 34.80 9.86
N ARG A 18 -36.83 34.47 8.97
CA ARG A 18 -38.00 33.62 9.30
C ARG A 18 -37.57 32.17 9.55
N PHE A 19 -36.59 31.67 8.80
CA PHE A 19 -35.99 30.35 8.96
C PHE A 19 -35.35 30.15 10.34
N LEU A 20 -34.58 31.15 10.81
CA LEU A 20 -33.90 31.08 12.10
C LEU A 20 -34.87 31.03 13.27
N GLY A 21 -35.98 31.79 13.22
CA GLY A 21 -37.02 31.74 14.26
C GLY A 21 -37.61 30.33 14.45
N TYR A 22 -37.92 29.63 13.34
CA TYR A 22 -38.41 28.24 13.40
C TYR A 22 -37.38 27.24 13.93
N LEU A 23 -36.09 27.49 13.75
CA LEU A 23 -35.02 26.60 14.25
C LEU A 23 -34.63 26.91 15.70
N GLY A 24 -34.61 28.19 16.09
CA GLY A 24 -34.15 28.68 17.40
C GLY A 24 -35.23 28.76 18.49
N ASN A 25 -36.40 28.15 18.30
CA ASN A 25 -37.56 28.22 19.20
C ASN A 25 -38.14 29.63 19.46
N GLU A 26 -37.78 30.65 18.68
CA GLU A 26 -38.49 31.93 18.71
C GLU A 26 -39.65 31.92 17.71
N LEU A 27 -40.83 31.57 18.22
CA LEU A 27 -42.10 31.59 17.48
C LEU A 27 -42.59 33.03 17.31
N ILE A 28 -41.82 33.86 16.60
CA ILE A 28 -42.22 35.23 16.25
C ILE A 28 -43.31 35.13 15.18
N ALA A 29 -44.56 35.21 15.65
CA ALA A 29 -45.75 35.26 14.80
C ALA A 29 -45.84 36.61 14.05
N VAL A 30 -44.99 36.81 13.03
CA VAL A 30 -45.18 37.89 12.05
C VAL A 30 -45.97 37.34 10.86
N THR A 31 -47.29 37.33 10.99
CA THR A 31 -48.19 37.24 9.84
C THR A 31 -48.10 38.51 9.00
N SER A 32 -47.08 38.59 8.15
CA SER A 32 -47.01 39.55 7.04
C SER A 32 -46.84 38.79 5.72
N HIS A 33 -47.86 38.93 4.86
CA HIS A 33 -47.88 38.34 3.52
C HIS A 33 -46.63 38.80 2.74
N SER A 34 -45.83 37.85 2.26
CA SER A 34 -44.72 38.13 1.35
C SER A 34 -45.26 38.21 -0.08
N ASN A 35 -45.03 39.33 -0.77
CA ASN A 35 -45.42 39.51 -2.18
C ASN A 35 -44.70 38.54 -3.14
N ASP A 36 -43.68 37.79 -2.68
CA ASP A 36 -42.87 36.87 -3.49
C ASP A 36 -43.24 35.38 -3.37
N GLY A 37 -44.33 35.04 -2.65
CA GLY A 37 -44.94 33.70 -2.71
C GLY A 37 -44.13 32.50 -2.17
N VAL A 38 -43.02 32.70 -1.46
CA VAL A 38 -42.22 31.61 -0.85
C VAL A 38 -42.51 31.48 0.64
N ASN A 39 -43.19 30.40 1.05
CA ASN A 39 -43.41 30.08 2.46
C ASN A 39 -42.13 29.47 3.09
N ALA A 40 -41.61 30.12 4.14
CA ALA A 40 -40.39 29.71 4.84
C ALA A 40 -40.51 28.31 5.47
N LEU A 41 -41.67 27.95 6.01
CA LEU A 41 -41.91 26.65 6.65
C LEU A 41 -41.93 25.52 5.61
N GLU A 42 -42.54 25.76 4.45
CA GLU A 42 -42.55 24.82 3.32
C GLU A 42 -41.15 24.63 2.73
N LEU A 43 -40.37 25.71 2.60
CA LEU A 43 -38.97 25.62 2.13
C LEU A 43 -38.10 24.85 3.13
N LEU A 44 -38.28 25.05 4.44
CA LEU A 44 -37.57 24.29 5.48
C LEU A 44 -37.96 22.80 5.42
N ALA A 45 -39.26 22.50 5.33
CA ALA A 45 -39.76 21.13 5.20
C ALA A 45 -39.28 20.45 3.91
N ALA A 46 -39.17 21.18 2.79
CA ALA A 46 -38.61 20.67 1.55
C ALA A 46 -37.12 20.32 1.71
N LEU A 47 -36.31 21.24 2.23
CA LEU A 47 -34.88 21.01 2.47
C LEU A 47 -34.62 19.85 3.44
N MET A 48 -35.40 19.74 4.51
CA MET A 48 -35.27 18.69 5.52
C MET A 48 -35.62 17.29 5.01
N ASN A 49 -36.43 17.18 3.96
CA ASN A 49 -36.81 15.91 3.32
C ASN A 49 -36.02 15.60 2.05
N LEU A 50 -35.00 16.38 1.70
CA LEU A 50 -34.04 15.99 0.67
C LEU A 50 -33.23 14.77 1.12
N PRO A 51 -32.82 13.90 0.18
CA PRO A 51 -31.82 12.86 0.46
C PRO A 51 -30.45 13.51 0.69
N ALA A 52 -29.82 13.19 1.82
CA ALA A 52 -28.41 13.48 2.06
C ALA A 52 -27.49 12.32 1.60
N SER A 53 -28.05 11.12 1.56
CA SER A 53 -27.50 9.91 0.96
C SER A 53 -28.65 8.99 0.54
N LYS A 54 -28.36 7.81 -0.03
CA LYS A 54 -29.39 6.78 -0.25
C LYS A 54 -30.07 6.24 1.02
N LEU A 55 -29.46 6.40 2.20
CA LEU A 55 -29.96 5.85 3.47
C LEU A 55 -30.39 6.92 4.48
N SER A 56 -30.26 8.21 4.15
CA SER A 56 -30.46 9.29 5.12
C SER A 56 -31.00 10.56 4.48
N LEU A 57 -31.89 11.23 5.19
CA LEU A 57 -32.46 12.53 4.85
C LEU A 57 -31.71 13.65 5.58
N VAL A 58 -31.81 14.88 5.06
CA VAL A 58 -31.12 16.05 5.63
C VAL A 58 -31.49 16.28 7.11
N LYS A 59 -32.74 16.05 7.49
CA LYS A 59 -33.20 16.15 8.89
C LYS A 59 -32.50 15.18 9.86
N ASP A 60 -32.06 14.03 9.37
CA ASP A 60 -31.55 12.96 10.23
C ASP A 60 -30.23 13.39 10.91
N MET A 61 -30.04 12.99 12.17
CA MET A 61 -28.81 13.30 12.91
C MET A 61 -27.65 12.36 12.54
N LEU A 62 -27.94 11.22 11.92
CA LEU A 62 -26.94 10.31 11.37
C LEU A 62 -27.10 10.26 9.84
N TRP A 63 -26.08 10.67 9.09
CA TRP A 63 -26.03 10.46 7.64
C TRP A 63 -25.12 9.27 7.31
N ASP A 64 -25.67 8.26 6.64
CA ASP A 64 -24.98 7.01 6.29
C ASP A 64 -24.80 6.86 4.77
N PHE A 65 -23.55 6.90 4.31
CA PHE A 65 -23.19 6.75 2.89
C PHE A 65 -22.76 5.31 2.54
N ASN A 66 -22.98 4.32 3.42
CA ASN A 66 -22.65 2.92 3.11
C ASN A 66 -23.58 2.26 2.08
N GLY A 67 -24.76 2.84 1.81
CA GLY A 67 -25.72 2.33 0.80
C GLY A 67 -25.50 2.85 -0.62
N GLU A 68 -24.45 3.62 -0.87
CA GLU A 68 -24.15 4.19 -2.18
C GLU A 68 -23.86 3.11 -3.25
N PRO A 69 -24.19 3.33 -4.54
CA PRO A 69 -24.17 2.27 -5.56
C PRO A 69 -22.77 1.76 -5.94
N HIS A 70 -21.72 2.38 -5.41
CA HIS A 70 -20.34 2.08 -5.75
C HIS A 70 -19.68 1.29 -4.62
N ALA A 71 -19.00 0.19 -4.96
CA ALA A 71 -18.25 -0.59 -4.00
C ALA A 71 -17.26 0.29 -3.23
N LEU A 72 -17.53 0.51 -1.93
CA LEU A 72 -16.65 1.27 -1.06
C LEU A 72 -15.42 0.42 -0.73
N ALA A 73 -14.22 1.02 -0.84
CA ALA A 73 -13.00 0.36 -0.39
C ALA A 73 -13.11 -0.02 1.10
N ARG A 74 -12.52 -1.16 1.48
CA ARG A 74 -12.65 -1.73 2.82
C ARG A 74 -12.32 -0.74 3.95
N ASP A 75 -11.31 0.10 3.75
CA ASP A 75 -10.89 1.14 4.70
C ASP A 75 -11.80 2.38 4.80
N ILE A 76 -12.87 2.44 4.02
CA ILE A 76 -13.84 3.55 3.95
C ILE A 76 -15.23 3.11 4.46
N GLN A 77 -15.54 1.81 4.38
CA GLN A 77 -16.78 1.20 4.88
C GLN A 77 -17.01 1.44 6.39
N GLY A 78 -18.26 1.34 6.82
CA GLY A 78 -18.68 1.49 8.21
C GLY A 78 -18.62 2.94 8.69
N ALA A 79 -18.10 3.16 9.90
CA ALA A 79 -18.14 4.45 10.61
C ALA A 79 -17.42 5.60 9.88
N LYS A 80 -16.47 5.31 8.98
CA LYS A 80 -15.81 6.36 8.17
C LYS A 80 -16.79 6.99 7.16
N SER A 81 -17.69 6.20 6.59
CA SER A 81 -18.75 6.62 5.67
C SER A 81 -20.04 7.10 6.36
N ARG A 82 -20.00 7.33 7.69
CA ARG A 82 -21.11 7.89 8.47
C ARG A 82 -20.71 9.21 9.11
N ILE A 83 -21.59 10.20 9.19
CA ILE A 83 -21.41 11.34 10.10
C ILE A 83 -22.60 11.40 11.06
N ASP A 84 -22.28 11.41 12.34
CA ASP A 84 -23.25 11.61 13.42
C ASP A 84 -23.10 13.05 13.91
N PHE A 85 -24.16 13.83 13.75
CA PHE A 85 -24.25 15.21 14.21
C PHE A 85 -24.68 15.31 15.67
N GLY A 86 -25.26 14.24 16.25
CA GLY A 86 -25.73 14.23 17.65
C GLY A 86 -24.60 14.25 18.68
N VAL A 87 -23.37 13.96 18.27
CA VAL A 87 -22.16 14.00 19.10
C VAL A 87 -21.67 15.44 19.37
N TYR A 88 -22.21 16.43 18.66
CA TYR A 88 -21.82 17.85 18.78
C TYR A 88 -22.85 18.64 19.60
N GLU A 89 -22.87 18.38 20.91
CA GLU A 89 -23.90 18.87 21.84
C GLU A 89 -23.92 20.39 22.01
N SER A 90 -22.83 21.10 21.66
CA SER A 90 -22.76 22.56 21.82
C SER A 90 -23.26 23.34 20.60
N LEU A 91 -23.46 22.69 19.45
CA LEU A 91 -24.07 23.33 18.29
C LEU A 91 -25.55 23.63 18.55
N ASN A 92 -26.00 24.82 18.19
CA ASN A 92 -27.44 25.07 18.05
C ASN A 92 -27.98 24.59 16.70
N SER A 93 -29.30 24.49 16.60
CA SER A 93 -30.03 24.02 15.43
C SER A 93 -29.74 24.83 14.16
N THR A 94 -29.48 26.13 14.30
CA THR A 94 -29.22 27.07 13.21
C THR A 94 -27.80 26.91 12.64
N ILE A 95 -26.78 26.83 13.49
CA ILE A 95 -25.41 26.51 13.06
C ILE A 95 -25.34 25.09 12.46
N LEU A 96 -26.02 24.11 13.06
CA LEU A 96 -26.10 22.76 12.52
C LEU A 96 -26.77 22.73 11.13
N PHE A 97 -27.83 23.51 10.93
CA PHE A 97 -28.46 23.68 9.63
C PHE A 97 -27.49 24.27 8.60
N GLU A 98 -26.78 25.35 8.93
CA GLU A 98 -25.78 25.96 8.03
C GLU A 98 -24.67 24.95 7.66
N LEU A 99 -24.18 24.15 8.61
CA LEU A 99 -23.19 23.10 8.37
C LEU A 99 -23.72 22.01 7.43
N LYS A 100 -24.96 21.54 7.64
CA LYS A 100 -25.62 20.56 6.76
C LYS A 100 -25.82 21.10 5.35
N MET A 101 -26.27 22.35 5.20
CA MET A 101 -26.44 23.00 3.90
C MET A 101 -25.10 23.20 3.17
N ALA A 102 -24.05 23.65 3.88
CA ALA A 102 -22.70 23.77 3.31
C ALA A 102 -22.16 22.41 2.85
N MET A 103 -22.41 21.33 3.61
CA MET A 103 -22.00 19.97 3.25
C MET A 103 -22.72 19.47 1.98
N LEU A 104 -24.03 19.69 1.86
CA LEU A 104 -24.80 19.38 0.64
C LEU A 104 -24.29 20.18 -0.57
N CYS A 105 -23.91 21.45 -0.39
CA CYS A 105 -23.35 22.24 -1.50
C CYS A 105 -22.08 21.62 -2.09
N VAL A 106 -21.24 20.98 -1.27
CA VAL A 106 -20.02 20.29 -1.74
C VAL A 106 -20.33 18.97 -2.44
N LEU A 107 -21.44 18.32 -2.10
CA LEU A 107 -21.88 17.06 -2.72
C LEU A 107 -22.59 17.30 -4.06
N GLU A 108 -23.64 18.13 -4.04
CA GLU A 108 -24.58 18.30 -5.16
C GLU A 108 -24.15 19.39 -6.15
N ILE A 109 -23.61 20.52 -5.67
CA ILE A 109 -23.25 21.69 -6.51
C ILE A 109 -21.77 22.13 -6.36
N PRO A 110 -20.79 21.20 -6.44
CA PRO A 110 -19.36 21.51 -6.24
C PRO A 110 -18.80 22.53 -7.24
N GLY A 111 -19.44 22.73 -8.38
CA GLY A 111 -19.07 23.74 -9.37
C GLY A 111 -19.33 25.17 -8.91
N ALA A 112 -20.41 25.41 -8.17
CA ALA A 112 -20.81 26.74 -7.70
C ALA A 112 -19.87 27.31 -6.63
N LEU A 113 -19.15 26.44 -5.92
CA LEU A 113 -18.24 26.80 -4.84
C LEU A 113 -16.82 27.17 -5.31
N HIS A 114 -16.52 27.04 -6.61
CA HIS A 114 -15.31 27.54 -7.29
C HIS A 114 -13.91 27.21 -6.69
N PHE A 115 -13.74 26.15 -5.90
CA PHE A 115 -12.44 25.76 -5.29
C PHE A 115 -11.29 25.44 -6.25
N SER A 116 -11.57 25.31 -7.55
CA SER A 116 -10.64 24.77 -8.54
C SER A 116 -11.02 25.25 -9.94
N ARG A 117 -10.02 25.53 -10.79
CA ARG A 117 -10.20 25.83 -12.24
C ARG A 117 -10.93 24.72 -13.02
N LYS A 118 -11.11 23.53 -12.43
CA LYS A 118 -11.97 22.46 -12.95
C LYS A 118 -12.98 22.06 -11.86
N SER A 119 -14.27 22.22 -12.16
CA SER A 119 -15.35 21.59 -11.39
C SER A 119 -15.15 20.08 -11.44
N LYS A 120 -14.98 19.45 -10.27
CA LYS A 120 -14.94 17.99 -10.12
C LYS A 120 -15.80 17.63 -8.91
N SER A 121 -16.72 16.70 -9.09
CA SER A 121 -17.45 16.09 -7.99
C SER A 121 -16.47 15.49 -6.98
N ARG A 122 -16.66 15.80 -5.69
CA ARG A 122 -15.89 15.23 -4.60
C ARG A 122 -16.58 13.95 -4.12
N LYS A 123 -15.80 12.90 -3.85
CA LYS A 123 -16.35 11.65 -3.30
C LYS A 123 -16.91 11.90 -1.90
N PRO A 124 -18.05 11.31 -1.50
CA PRO A 124 -18.68 11.60 -0.21
C PRO A 124 -17.75 11.47 1.00
N HIS A 125 -16.89 10.44 1.03
CA HIS A 125 -15.91 10.27 2.12
C HIS A 125 -14.87 11.39 2.23
N SER A 126 -14.53 12.08 1.13
CA SER A 126 -13.65 13.26 1.16
C SER A 126 -14.35 14.49 1.74
N VAL A 127 -15.67 14.58 1.56
CA VAL A 127 -16.50 15.61 2.19
C VAL A 127 -16.71 15.29 3.67
N LEU A 128 -16.97 14.02 4.00
CA LEU A 128 -17.07 13.55 5.39
C LEU A 128 -15.80 13.82 6.20
N ASP A 129 -14.60 13.52 5.68
CA ASP A 129 -13.34 13.78 6.40
C ASP A 129 -13.09 15.28 6.64
N MET A 130 -13.43 16.12 5.65
CA MET A 130 -13.41 17.58 5.76
C MET A 130 -14.33 18.08 6.88
N PHE A 131 -15.63 17.74 6.84
CA PHE A 131 -16.59 18.23 7.83
C PHE A 131 -16.36 17.63 9.22
N LYS A 132 -15.97 16.35 9.33
CA LYS A 132 -15.50 15.74 10.61
C LYS A 132 -14.25 16.40 11.18
N SER A 133 -13.49 17.15 10.38
CA SER A 133 -12.30 17.90 10.82
C SER A 133 -12.58 19.39 11.11
N VAL A 134 -13.74 19.91 10.69
CA VAL A 134 -14.17 21.31 10.90
C VAL A 134 -15.21 21.42 12.03
N ILE A 135 -16.25 20.59 12.01
CA ILE A 135 -17.36 20.67 12.97
C ILE A 135 -16.88 20.61 14.44
N PRO A 136 -15.93 19.75 14.85
CA PRO A 136 -15.45 19.73 16.23
C PRO A 136 -14.80 21.04 16.70
N PHE A 137 -14.21 21.82 15.78
CA PHE A 137 -13.62 23.11 16.12
C PHE A 137 -14.69 24.17 16.34
N ILE A 138 -15.74 24.14 15.51
CA ILE A 138 -16.92 25.01 15.64
C ILE A 138 -17.70 24.66 16.91
N ASP A 139 -17.93 23.38 17.18
CA ASP A 139 -18.57 22.88 18.41
C ASP A 139 -17.83 23.36 19.67
N GLN A 140 -16.49 23.31 19.67
CA GLN A 140 -15.69 23.90 20.75
C GLN A 140 -15.81 25.43 20.85
N MET A 141 -15.90 26.16 19.74
CA MET A 141 -16.17 27.61 19.75
C MET A 141 -17.56 27.92 20.34
N CYS A 142 -18.57 27.10 20.03
CA CYS A 142 -19.91 27.20 20.61
C CYS A 142 -19.88 26.89 22.12
N ALA A 143 -19.23 25.80 22.53
CA ALA A 143 -19.07 25.40 23.93
C ALA A 143 -18.44 26.51 24.78
N ARG A 144 -17.39 27.15 24.24
CA ARG A 144 -16.76 28.32 24.86
C ARG A 144 -17.72 29.50 25.01
N LYS A 145 -18.48 29.85 23.97
CA LYS A 145 -19.44 30.97 24.04
C LYS A 145 -20.61 30.71 24.98
N ARG A 146 -21.11 29.47 25.03
CA ARG A 146 -22.08 29.03 26.05
C ARG A 146 -21.52 29.19 27.46
N ALA A 147 -20.25 28.83 27.69
CA ALA A 147 -19.59 29.03 28.99
C ALA A 147 -19.28 30.51 29.33
N GLU A 148 -18.90 31.32 28.34
CA GLU A 148 -18.54 32.74 28.50
C GLU A 148 -19.76 33.66 28.71
N HIS A 149 -20.93 33.31 28.16
CA HIS A 149 -22.12 34.19 28.16
C HIS A 149 -23.43 33.52 28.65
N GLY A 150 -23.44 32.21 28.86
CA GLY A 150 -24.63 31.42 29.19
C GLY A 150 -25.46 31.01 27.95
N ASP A 151 -26.07 29.83 28.00
CA ASP A 151 -26.83 29.25 26.88
C ASP A 151 -27.91 30.18 26.34
N HIS A 152 -28.71 30.79 27.22
CA HIS A 152 -29.80 31.67 26.81
C HIS A 152 -29.33 32.94 26.07
N PHE A 153 -28.11 33.43 26.36
CA PHE A 153 -27.51 34.51 25.56
C PHE A 153 -26.98 33.97 24.24
N PHE A 154 -26.29 32.82 24.24
CA PHE A 154 -25.75 32.18 23.04
C PHE A 154 -26.84 31.92 21.99
N GLU A 155 -27.95 31.28 22.38
CA GLU A 155 -29.09 31.00 21.49
C GLU A 155 -29.77 32.25 20.92
N ARG A 156 -29.57 33.42 21.53
CA ARG A 156 -30.12 34.72 21.07
C ARG A 156 -29.14 35.63 20.35
N SER A 157 -27.86 35.26 20.26
CA SER A 157 -26.80 36.13 19.74
C SER A 157 -25.90 35.48 18.70
N HIS A 158 -25.84 34.15 18.66
CA HIS A 158 -24.98 33.37 17.75
C HIS A 158 -25.86 32.45 16.88
N PHE A 159 -26.64 33.05 15.98
CA PHE A 159 -27.54 32.32 15.08
C PHE A 159 -26.85 31.81 13.82
N SER A 160 -25.60 32.19 13.56
CA SER A 160 -24.84 31.85 12.36
C SER A 160 -23.37 31.57 12.69
N LEU A 161 -22.74 30.74 11.85
CA LEU A 161 -21.28 30.63 11.78
C LEU A 161 -20.58 31.98 11.54
N ALA A 162 -21.29 32.93 10.91
CA ALA A 162 -20.79 34.26 10.65
C ALA A 162 -20.76 35.17 11.89
N ASP A 163 -21.40 34.80 13.01
CA ASP A 163 -21.44 35.62 14.23
C ASP A 163 -20.16 35.51 15.07
N PHE A 164 -19.33 34.49 14.85
CA PHE A 164 -18.04 34.34 15.51
C PHE A 164 -16.99 35.34 15.00
N THR A 165 -16.33 36.01 15.93
CA THR A 165 -15.29 37.02 15.70
C THR A 165 -13.91 36.39 15.54
N GLU A 166 -12.94 37.13 14.98
CA GLU A 166 -11.55 36.66 14.90
C GLU A 166 -10.96 36.22 16.27
N GLN A 167 -11.35 36.90 17.35
CA GLN A 167 -10.89 36.56 18.70
C GLN A 167 -11.35 35.15 19.12
N ASP A 168 -12.54 34.73 18.67
CA ASP A 168 -13.09 33.41 18.99
C ASP A 168 -12.35 32.30 18.26
N TYR A 169 -11.95 32.53 17.00
CA TYR A 169 -11.07 31.63 16.25
C TYR A 169 -9.69 31.50 16.93
N ARG A 170 -9.08 32.64 17.33
CA ARG A 170 -7.78 32.67 18.01
C ARG A 170 -7.82 31.90 19.34
N ALA A 171 -8.80 32.20 20.19
CA ALA A 171 -8.95 31.56 21.49
C ALA A 171 -9.34 30.08 21.38
N GLY A 172 -10.18 29.73 20.40
CA GLY A 172 -10.52 28.35 20.06
C GLY A 172 -9.29 27.53 19.69
N ALA A 173 -8.42 28.05 18.81
CA ALA A 173 -7.25 27.33 18.32
C ALA A 173 -6.23 27.01 19.42
N GLU A 174 -6.00 27.95 20.36
CA GLU A 174 -5.12 27.75 21.53
C GLU A 174 -5.54 26.56 22.41
N HIS A 175 -6.84 26.25 22.44
CA HIS A 175 -7.42 25.23 23.32
C HIS A 175 -7.91 23.99 22.55
N PHE A 176 -7.73 23.93 21.21
CA PHE A 176 -8.24 22.83 20.40
C PHE A 176 -7.40 21.56 20.57
N ASP A 177 -7.98 20.52 21.17
CA ASP A 177 -7.26 19.28 21.48
C ASP A 177 -6.95 18.39 20.27
N ARG A 178 -7.61 18.61 19.13
CA ARG A 178 -7.37 17.86 17.89
C ARG A 178 -6.33 18.57 17.01
N ALA A 179 -5.64 17.81 16.17
CA ALA A 179 -4.67 18.38 15.25
C ALA A 179 -5.33 19.21 14.14
N PHE A 180 -4.81 20.42 13.90
CA PHE A 180 -5.11 21.22 12.72
C PHE A 180 -4.43 20.61 11.48
N ARG A 181 -5.23 20.33 10.45
CA ARG A 181 -4.87 19.53 9.26
C ARG A 181 -5.46 20.12 7.99
N GLY A 182 -4.91 19.73 6.84
CA GLY A 182 -5.43 20.09 5.51
C GLY A 182 -6.95 19.96 5.31
N PRO A 183 -7.63 18.90 5.78
CA PRO A 183 -9.09 18.80 5.71
C PRO A 183 -9.83 19.92 6.47
N THR A 184 -9.31 20.37 7.62
CA THR A 184 -9.87 21.51 8.37
C THR A 184 -9.75 22.80 7.56
N LEU A 185 -8.57 23.08 7.00
CA LEU A 185 -8.34 24.25 6.15
C LEU A 185 -9.27 24.25 4.92
N GLN A 186 -9.39 23.12 4.22
CA GLN A 186 -10.28 23.00 3.06
C GLN A 186 -11.76 23.19 3.42
N GLY A 187 -12.20 22.72 4.59
CA GLY A 187 -13.58 22.94 5.03
C GLY A 187 -13.86 24.40 5.40
N PHE A 188 -12.89 25.12 5.97
CA PHE A 188 -13.04 26.57 6.15
C PHE A 188 -12.94 27.37 4.84
N GLN A 189 -12.17 26.91 3.85
CA GLN A 189 -12.25 27.45 2.49
C GLN A 189 -13.66 27.27 1.91
N VAL A 190 -14.34 26.14 2.21
CA VAL A 190 -15.74 25.93 1.81
C VAL A 190 -16.68 26.91 2.49
N LEU A 191 -16.63 27.00 3.81
CA LEU A 191 -17.49 27.90 4.59
C LEU A 191 -17.25 29.39 4.26
N ARG A 192 -16.09 29.74 3.70
CA ARG A 192 -15.75 31.10 3.23
C ARG A 192 -15.97 31.32 1.73
N SER A 193 -16.57 30.36 1.01
CA SER A 193 -16.84 30.51 -0.42
C SER A 193 -17.90 31.58 -0.70
N HIS A 194 -17.70 32.36 -1.77
CA HIS A 194 -18.58 33.47 -2.15
C HIS A 194 -20.04 33.01 -2.29
N PHE A 195 -20.27 31.87 -2.93
CA PHE A 195 -21.60 31.27 -3.11
C PHE A 195 -22.36 31.03 -1.80
N LEU A 196 -21.70 30.56 -0.74
CA LEU A 196 -22.37 30.39 0.56
C LEU A 196 -22.65 31.73 1.24
N VAL A 197 -21.80 32.74 1.05
CA VAL A 197 -22.07 34.11 1.52
C VAL A 197 -23.24 34.74 0.75
N GLU A 198 -23.40 34.42 -0.53
CA GLU A 198 -24.52 34.89 -1.36
C GLU A 198 -25.84 34.19 -1.06
N ASN A 199 -25.84 32.90 -0.69
CA ASN A 199 -27.06 32.08 -0.66
C ASN A 199 -27.44 31.50 0.72
N LEU A 200 -26.51 31.39 1.68
CA LEU A 200 -26.72 30.73 2.98
C LEU A 200 -26.49 31.67 4.16
N PHE A 201 -25.34 32.34 4.21
CA PHE A 201 -24.98 33.21 5.34
C PHE A 201 -25.57 34.62 5.20
N SER A 202 -25.87 35.26 6.33
CA SER A 202 -26.31 36.67 6.39
C SER A 202 -25.17 37.63 6.03
N LYS A 203 -23.97 37.34 6.52
CA LYS A 203 -22.73 38.11 6.34
C LYS A 203 -21.54 37.14 6.14
N PRO A 204 -20.41 37.56 5.56
CA PRO A 204 -19.24 36.70 5.46
C PRO A 204 -18.70 36.29 6.84
N LEU A 205 -18.20 35.06 6.96
CA LEU A 205 -17.46 34.60 8.13
C LEU A 205 -16.19 35.45 8.33
N ALA A 206 -15.77 35.63 9.59
CA ALA A 206 -14.52 36.29 9.91
C ALA A 206 -13.33 35.68 9.14
N TYR A 207 -12.62 36.53 8.40
CA TYR A 207 -11.39 36.13 7.71
C TYR A 207 -10.25 36.08 8.72
N VAL A 208 -9.78 34.86 8.97
CA VAL A 208 -8.68 34.58 9.90
C VAL A 208 -7.73 33.65 9.16
N ASP A 209 -6.44 33.97 9.13
CA ASP A 209 -5.42 33.03 8.68
C ASP A 209 -5.34 31.88 9.70
N LEU A 210 -5.94 30.76 9.34
CA LEU A 210 -6.01 29.58 10.19
C LEU A 210 -4.63 28.90 10.33
N GLU A 211 -3.70 29.09 9.39
CA GLU A 211 -2.37 28.46 9.48
C GLU A 211 -1.48 29.19 10.49
N ALA A 212 -1.64 30.51 10.62
CA ALA A 212 -0.95 31.37 11.56
C ALA A 212 -1.49 31.32 13.02
N LEU A 213 -2.61 30.63 13.27
CA LEU A 213 -3.15 30.47 14.62
C LEU A 213 -2.27 29.57 15.50
N LYS A 214 -2.26 29.86 16.81
CA LYS A 214 -1.53 29.09 17.83
C LYS A 214 -2.24 27.79 18.18
N TRP A 215 -2.27 26.83 17.26
CA TRP A 215 -2.83 25.51 17.56
C TRP A 215 -1.96 24.73 18.54
N LYS A 216 -2.59 24.10 19.53
CA LYS A 216 -1.95 23.11 20.43
C LYS A 216 -1.24 21.99 19.64
N TYR A 217 -1.82 21.56 18.51
CA TYR A 217 -1.23 20.61 17.57
C TYR A 217 -1.44 21.08 16.12
N ASN A 218 -0.37 21.58 15.47
CA ASN A 218 -0.40 22.03 14.07
C ASN A 218 0.38 21.05 13.17
N SER A 219 -0.29 20.39 12.21
CA SER A 219 0.38 19.44 11.30
C SER A 219 1.23 20.10 10.20
N PHE A 220 1.10 21.41 9.98
CA PHE A 220 1.87 22.16 8.98
C PHE A 220 3.21 22.65 9.54
N THR A 221 3.22 23.21 10.75
CA THR A 221 4.43 23.71 11.41
C THR A 221 5.13 22.61 12.22
N ASN A 222 4.40 21.86 13.04
CA ASN A 222 4.93 20.68 13.75
C ASN A 222 4.81 19.42 12.87
N LYS A 223 5.43 19.46 11.68
CA LYS A 223 5.74 18.22 10.95
C LYS A 223 6.61 17.37 11.88
N LYS A 224 6.08 16.25 12.37
CA LYS A 224 6.92 15.23 13.00
C LYS A 224 7.96 14.79 11.96
N ASN A 225 9.22 15.18 12.15
CA ASN A 225 10.33 14.60 11.42
C ASN A 225 10.31 13.10 11.68
N ARG A 226 9.83 12.32 10.71
CA ARG A 226 9.75 10.87 10.83
C ARG A 226 11.16 10.33 10.67
N THR A 227 11.79 10.01 11.79
CA THR A 227 13.10 9.35 11.85
C THR A 227 13.05 7.92 11.31
N ARG A 228 11.88 7.27 11.38
CA ARG A 228 11.65 5.91 10.90
C ARG A 228 11.52 5.83 9.37
N LYS A 229 12.20 4.86 8.77
CA LYS A 229 12.25 4.59 7.32
C LYS A 229 10.90 4.06 6.82
N LYS A 230 10.46 4.53 5.63
CA LYS A 230 9.19 4.12 5.00
C LYS A 230 9.32 2.91 4.06
N TRP A 231 10.53 2.42 3.84
CA TRP A 231 10.88 1.28 2.99
C TRP A 231 11.96 0.45 3.70
N PHE A 232 12.15 -0.78 3.24
CA PHE A 232 13.17 -1.68 3.78
C PHE A 232 14.55 -1.35 3.21
N SER A 233 15.57 -1.46 4.06
CA SER A 233 16.97 -1.59 3.60
C SER A 233 17.14 -2.87 2.79
N ASN A 234 18.25 -3.00 2.07
CA ASN A 234 18.49 -4.20 1.27
C ASN A 234 18.53 -5.47 2.11
N HIS A 235 19.22 -5.43 3.25
CA HIS A 235 19.32 -6.56 4.18
C HIS A 235 17.93 -7.01 4.69
N ILE A 236 17.09 -6.07 5.13
CA ILE A 236 15.73 -6.38 5.60
C ILE A 236 14.89 -6.96 4.46
N PHE A 237 14.98 -6.38 3.25
CA PHE A 237 14.26 -6.89 2.08
C PHE A 237 14.67 -8.32 1.73
N GLU A 238 15.97 -8.62 1.63
CA GLU A 238 16.48 -9.96 1.32
C GLU A 238 16.09 -11.00 2.38
N LYS A 239 16.21 -10.64 3.66
CA LYS A 239 15.84 -11.49 4.80
C LYS A 239 14.34 -11.82 4.79
N CYS A 240 13.49 -10.81 4.61
CA CYS A 240 12.04 -10.98 4.51
C CYS A 240 11.63 -11.77 3.26
N SER A 241 12.20 -11.47 2.10
CA SER A 241 11.98 -12.24 0.88
C SER A 241 12.38 -13.71 1.04
N ARG A 242 13.52 -13.99 1.67
CA ARG A 242 13.98 -15.38 1.91
C ARG A 242 13.03 -16.14 2.85
N GLU A 243 12.78 -15.62 4.06
CA GLU A 243 11.90 -16.31 5.03
C GLU A 243 10.46 -16.45 4.50
N GLY A 244 9.94 -15.42 3.84
CA GLY A 244 8.60 -15.46 3.24
C GLY A 244 8.47 -16.53 2.15
N SER A 245 9.45 -16.60 1.23
CA SER A 245 9.46 -17.58 0.15
C SER A 245 9.69 -19.02 0.67
N PHE A 246 10.61 -19.20 1.62
CA PHE A 246 10.85 -20.51 2.25
C PHE A 246 9.61 -21.01 2.99
N ALA A 247 8.93 -20.16 3.77
CA ALA A 247 7.69 -20.52 4.46
C ALA A 247 6.58 -20.95 3.49
N VAL A 248 6.38 -20.23 2.37
CA VAL A 248 5.41 -20.57 1.33
C VAL A 248 5.71 -21.94 0.71
N VAL A 249 6.95 -22.17 0.28
CA VAL A 249 7.34 -23.39 -0.45
C VAL A 249 7.44 -24.62 0.47
N ASP A 250 7.90 -24.47 1.71
CA ASP A 250 7.93 -25.54 2.73
C ASP A 250 6.51 -26.05 3.04
N PHE A 251 5.54 -25.14 3.17
CA PHE A 251 4.14 -25.50 3.40
C PHE A 251 3.51 -26.25 2.21
N LEU A 252 3.73 -25.80 0.97
CA LEU A 252 3.26 -26.52 -0.23
C LEU A 252 3.89 -27.91 -0.32
N ARG A 253 5.21 -28.01 -0.08
CA ARG A 253 5.97 -29.26 -0.08
C ARG A 253 5.43 -30.25 0.96
N ALA A 254 5.20 -29.81 2.21
CA ALA A 254 4.66 -30.66 3.27
C ALA A 254 3.23 -31.17 2.97
N LEU A 255 2.45 -30.38 2.23
CA LEU A 255 1.14 -30.78 1.71
C LEU A 255 1.19 -31.52 0.36
N LYS A 256 2.37 -31.73 -0.23
CA LYS A 256 2.57 -32.34 -1.56
C LYS A 256 1.73 -31.65 -2.64
N GLU A 257 1.63 -30.33 -2.60
CA GLU A 257 1.02 -29.50 -3.64
C GLU A 257 2.05 -29.15 -4.71
N ASP A 258 1.59 -28.75 -5.89
CA ASP A 258 2.47 -28.32 -6.98
C ASP A 258 3.13 -26.97 -6.65
N ILE A 259 4.38 -26.80 -7.09
CA ILE A 259 5.23 -25.66 -6.74
C ILE A 259 5.77 -25.04 -8.04
N CYS A 260 5.45 -23.77 -8.27
CA CYS A 260 5.88 -23.02 -9.45
C CYS A 260 7.33 -22.54 -9.29
N ASP A 261 7.72 -22.07 -8.10
CA ASP A 261 9.06 -21.55 -7.84
C ASP A 261 10.07 -22.65 -7.52
N GLN A 262 10.54 -23.29 -8.59
CA GLN A 262 11.62 -24.29 -8.57
C GLN A 262 12.96 -23.73 -8.07
N TYR A 263 13.19 -22.41 -8.17
CA TYR A 263 14.41 -21.78 -7.68
C TYR A 263 14.39 -21.69 -6.15
N THR A 264 13.32 -21.16 -5.55
CA THR A 264 13.13 -21.19 -4.09
C THR A 264 13.13 -22.61 -3.55
N LEU A 265 12.46 -23.57 -4.23
CA LEU A 265 12.45 -24.98 -3.85
C LEU A 265 13.86 -25.55 -3.66
N SER A 266 14.75 -25.29 -4.62
CA SER A 266 16.13 -25.80 -4.57
C SER A 266 17.00 -25.10 -3.53
N ARG A 267 16.78 -23.81 -3.24
CA ARG A 267 17.47 -23.11 -2.14
C ARG A 267 17.00 -23.55 -0.76
N LEU A 268 15.73 -23.96 -0.64
CA LEU A 268 15.14 -24.51 0.58
C LEU A 268 15.77 -25.87 0.91
N ASP A 269 16.02 -26.72 -0.10
CA ASP A 269 16.77 -27.98 0.06
C ASP A 269 18.19 -27.74 0.59
N LEU A 270 18.90 -26.77 0.02
CA LEU A 270 20.26 -26.40 0.45
C LEU A 270 20.29 -25.85 1.89
N ALA A 271 19.31 -25.02 2.26
CA ALA A 271 19.21 -24.43 3.60
C ALA A 271 18.66 -25.40 4.68
N GLU A 272 18.41 -26.67 4.33
CA GLU A 272 17.77 -27.69 5.19
C GLU A 272 16.50 -27.23 5.92
N TYR A 273 15.77 -26.27 5.33
CA TYR A 273 14.65 -25.60 5.99
C TYR A 273 13.43 -26.52 6.11
N GLN A 274 13.00 -26.83 7.34
CA GLN A 274 11.94 -27.82 7.60
C GLN A 274 10.95 -27.38 8.69
N LYS A 275 10.54 -26.09 8.74
CA LYS A 275 9.61 -25.59 9.77
C LYS A 275 8.24 -26.30 9.71
N ALA A 276 7.76 -26.66 8.52
CA ALA A 276 6.52 -27.43 8.32
C ALA A 276 6.58 -28.82 8.96
N ARG A 277 7.77 -29.45 8.97
CA ARG A 277 7.99 -30.75 9.62
C ARG A 277 7.94 -30.62 11.14
N SER A 278 8.55 -29.57 11.71
CA SER A 278 8.48 -29.26 13.14
C SER A 278 7.04 -29.01 13.60
N ALA A 279 6.25 -28.30 12.80
CA ALA A 279 4.81 -28.09 13.02
C ALA A 279 3.93 -29.32 12.65
N ASN A 280 4.52 -30.49 12.40
CA ASN A 280 3.84 -31.74 12.04
C ASN A 280 2.83 -31.61 10.88
N ILE A 281 3.11 -30.74 9.90
CA ILE A 281 2.22 -30.53 8.76
C ILE A 281 2.23 -31.74 7.82
N THR A 282 1.04 -32.28 7.60
CA THR A 282 0.75 -33.30 6.58
C THR A 282 -0.66 -33.05 6.05
N ARG A 283 -0.99 -33.59 4.86
CA ARG A 283 -2.37 -33.54 4.33
C ARG A 283 -3.42 -34.01 5.36
N ARG A 284 -3.11 -35.08 6.12
CA ARG A 284 -3.99 -35.64 7.15
C ARG A 284 -4.20 -34.67 8.32
N ASN A 285 -3.12 -34.14 8.89
CA ASN A 285 -3.21 -33.20 10.02
C ASN A 285 -3.89 -31.89 9.59
N TYR A 286 -3.64 -31.43 8.36
CA TYR A 286 -4.32 -30.26 7.81
C TYR A 286 -5.83 -30.50 7.59
N ASP A 287 -6.22 -31.67 7.06
CA ASP A 287 -7.64 -32.04 6.92
C ASP A 287 -8.37 -32.08 8.26
N ILE A 288 -7.74 -32.60 9.31
CA ILE A 288 -8.28 -32.60 10.68
C ILE A 288 -8.50 -31.16 11.18
N TYR A 289 -7.52 -30.28 10.93
CA TYR A 289 -7.63 -28.87 11.27
C TYR A 289 -8.79 -28.19 10.51
N VAL A 290 -8.91 -28.40 9.19
CA VAL A 290 -10.04 -27.90 8.38
C VAL A 290 -11.37 -28.40 8.93
N ALA A 291 -11.50 -29.70 9.18
CA ALA A 291 -12.71 -30.34 9.66
C ALA A 291 -13.19 -29.79 11.01
N TYR A 292 -12.31 -29.69 12.01
CA TYR A 292 -12.66 -29.10 13.31
C TYR A 292 -13.02 -27.62 13.18
N ARG A 293 -12.24 -26.83 12.44
CA ARG A 293 -12.45 -25.38 12.26
C ARG A 293 -13.79 -25.06 11.59
N MET A 294 -14.24 -25.91 10.66
CA MET A 294 -15.55 -25.78 10.04
C MET A 294 -16.68 -26.33 10.92
N THR A 295 -16.54 -27.51 11.51
CA THR A 295 -17.56 -28.10 12.42
C THR A 295 -17.87 -27.15 13.59
N SER A 296 -16.85 -26.53 14.20
CA SER A 296 -17.01 -25.54 15.28
C SER A 296 -17.70 -24.22 14.88
N ARG A 297 -17.93 -23.99 13.58
CA ARG A 297 -18.76 -22.88 13.06
C ARG A 297 -20.11 -23.34 12.50
N GLY A 298 -20.46 -24.63 12.64
CA GLY A 298 -21.76 -25.18 12.28
C GLY A 298 -21.86 -25.76 10.87
N TYR A 299 -20.75 -26.05 10.19
CA TYR A 299 -20.79 -26.77 8.91
C TYR A 299 -21.09 -28.26 9.12
N THR A 300 -21.85 -28.86 8.21
CA THR A 300 -22.12 -30.30 8.20
C THR A 300 -20.98 -31.09 7.54
N GLY A 301 -20.88 -32.39 7.80
CA GLY A 301 -19.82 -33.22 7.20
C GLY A 301 -19.88 -33.27 5.66
N LEU A 302 -21.08 -33.18 5.09
CA LEU A 302 -21.28 -33.06 3.65
C LEU A 302 -20.77 -31.73 3.08
N GLN A 303 -20.90 -30.63 3.81
CA GLN A 303 -20.36 -29.32 3.41
C GLN A 303 -18.85 -29.23 3.57
N ILE A 304 -18.26 -29.99 4.50
CA ILE A 304 -16.80 -30.01 4.74
C ILE A 304 -16.09 -30.89 3.70
N LYS A 305 -16.69 -31.99 3.27
CA LYS A 305 -16.11 -32.99 2.35
C LYS A 305 -15.35 -32.40 1.13
N PRO A 306 -15.84 -31.37 0.41
CA PRO A 306 -15.14 -30.82 -0.76
C PRO A 306 -13.82 -30.10 -0.44
N PHE A 307 -13.58 -29.76 0.83
CA PHE A 307 -12.43 -28.97 1.27
C PHE A 307 -11.31 -29.81 1.90
N LEU A 308 -11.49 -31.14 1.97
CA LEU A 308 -10.50 -32.09 2.49
C LEU A 308 -9.75 -32.78 1.35
N TYR A 309 -8.46 -33.08 1.53
CA TYR A 309 -7.71 -33.95 0.63
C TYR A 309 -8.26 -35.38 0.64
N LYS A 310 -8.61 -35.90 1.81
CA LYS A 310 -9.18 -37.24 1.97
C LYS A 310 -10.08 -37.31 3.21
N LEU A 311 -11.38 -37.51 2.98
CA LEU A 311 -12.32 -37.81 4.06
C LEU A 311 -12.12 -39.25 4.56
N GLU A 312 -11.53 -39.42 5.75
CA GLU A 312 -11.41 -40.71 6.41
C GLU A 312 -12.76 -41.12 7.07
N PRO A 313 -13.19 -42.39 7.01
CA PRO A 313 -14.41 -42.85 7.67
C PRO A 313 -14.43 -42.56 9.18
N GLU A 314 -13.25 -42.54 9.79
CA GLU A 314 -13.03 -42.24 11.20
C GLU A 314 -13.48 -40.83 11.61
N TYR A 315 -13.63 -39.89 10.67
CA TYR A 315 -14.02 -38.51 11.00
C TYR A 315 -15.53 -38.36 11.27
N TRP A 316 -16.37 -39.29 10.82
CA TRP A 316 -17.82 -39.22 11.01
C TRP A 316 -18.23 -39.46 12.47
N SER A 317 -19.18 -38.68 12.98
CA SER A 317 -19.76 -38.91 14.31
C SER A 317 -20.70 -40.12 14.27
N PRO A 318 -20.50 -41.14 15.14
CA PRO A 318 -21.45 -42.24 15.28
C PRO A 318 -22.74 -41.81 16.01
N GLN A 319 -22.72 -40.67 16.73
CA GLN A 319 -23.85 -40.17 17.50
C GLN A 319 -24.72 -39.19 16.70
N ASN A 320 -24.12 -38.43 15.78
CA ASN A 320 -24.79 -37.39 14.99
C ASN A 320 -24.65 -37.69 13.48
N PRO A 321 -25.62 -38.40 12.87
CA PRO A 321 -25.60 -38.70 11.44
C PRO A 321 -25.44 -37.43 10.58
N GLY A 322 -24.53 -37.46 9.60
CA GLY A 322 -24.24 -36.30 8.74
C GLY A 322 -23.28 -35.26 9.33
N MET A 323 -22.82 -35.42 10.58
CA MET A 323 -21.82 -34.56 11.21
C MET A 323 -20.46 -35.27 11.37
N LEU A 324 -19.40 -34.48 11.39
CA LEU A 324 -18.08 -34.97 11.81
C LEU A 324 -17.97 -34.96 13.35
N LYS A 325 -16.99 -35.70 13.87
CA LYS A 325 -16.60 -35.70 15.28
C LYS A 325 -16.10 -34.30 15.72
N ASP A 326 -16.22 -34.03 17.02
CA ASP A 326 -15.72 -32.79 17.61
C ASP A 326 -14.18 -32.74 17.68
N LYS A 327 -13.63 -31.62 18.17
CA LYS A 327 -12.17 -31.44 18.32
C LYS A 327 -11.54 -32.57 19.13
N GLU A 328 -12.12 -32.88 20.27
CA GLU A 328 -11.50 -33.72 21.28
C GLU A 328 -11.47 -35.18 20.82
N ALA A 329 -12.57 -35.67 20.23
CA ALA A 329 -12.63 -36.97 19.59
C ALA A 329 -11.70 -37.07 18.38
N LEU A 330 -11.65 -36.06 17.48
CA LEU A 330 -10.72 -36.07 16.35
C LEU A 330 -9.25 -36.09 16.82
N CYS A 331 -8.86 -35.25 17.79
CA CYS A 331 -7.49 -35.21 18.31
C CYS A 331 -7.11 -36.52 19.01
N LYS A 332 -7.98 -37.08 19.86
CA LYS A 332 -7.72 -38.35 20.56
C LYS A 332 -7.57 -39.54 19.61
N LEU A 333 -8.39 -39.61 18.55
CA LEU A 333 -8.34 -40.69 17.56
C LEU A 333 -7.10 -40.60 16.66
N THR A 334 -6.78 -39.40 16.19
CA THR A 334 -5.72 -39.18 15.18
C THR A 334 -4.35 -38.94 15.79
N ARG A 335 -4.28 -38.62 17.09
CA ARG A 335 -3.09 -38.14 17.82
C ARG A 335 -2.45 -36.89 17.21
N ALA A 336 -3.18 -36.15 16.37
CA ALA A 336 -2.68 -34.92 15.76
C ALA A 336 -2.66 -33.78 16.79
N PRO A 337 -1.52 -33.09 16.99
CA PRO A 337 -1.48 -31.88 17.82
C PRO A 337 -2.29 -30.76 17.15
N MET A 338 -3.36 -30.34 17.82
CA MET A 338 -4.24 -29.23 17.42
C MET A 338 -4.17 -28.12 18.47
N ASP A 339 -2.94 -27.72 18.77
CA ASP A 339 -2.53 -26.75 19.79
C ASP A 339 -2.47 -25.32 19.24
N ASN A 340 -1.91 -24.41 20.04
CA ASN A 340 -1.72 -23.02 19.64
C ASN A 340 -0.52 -22.88 18.68
N GLU A 341 0.49 -23.74 18.77
CA GLU A 341 1.69 -23.73 17.92
C GLU A 341 1.32 -23.97 16.45
N LEU A 342 0.43 -24.94 16.17
CA LEU A 342 -0.11 -25.14 14.82
C LEU A 342 -0.88 -23.91 14.31
N TYR A 343 -1.65 -23.24 15.18
CA TYR A 343 -2.39 -22.03 14.79
C TYR A 343 -1.45 -20.86 14.50
N GLU A 344 -0.41 -20.67 15.32
CA GLU A 344 0.63 -19.66 15.15
C GLU A 344 1.43 -19.92 13.87
N TYR A 345 1.84 -21.17 13.63
CA TYR A 345 2.49 -21.61 12.39
C TYR A 345 1.63 -21.29 11.16
N LEU A 346 0.35 -21.72 11.13
CA LEU A 346 -0.54 -21.44 10.00
C LEU A 346 -0.81 -19.92 9.83
N THR A 347 -0.73 -19.15 10.91
CA THR A 347 -0.81 -17.68 10.88
C THR A 347 0.47 -17.06 10.33
N HIS A 348 1.65 -17.60 10.65
CA HIS A 348 2.92 -17.21 10.04
C HIS A 348 2.90 -17.51 8.53
N ILE A 349 2.48 -18.71 8.10
CA ILE A 349 2.32 -19.06 6.68
C ILE A 349 1.36 -18.10 5.96
N ASN A 350 0.21 -17.78 6.57
CA ASN A 350 -0.71 -16.77 6.04
C ASN A 350 -0.02 -15.42 5.81
N ASN A 351 0.67 -14.92 6.83
CA ASN A 351 1.27 -13.59 6.79
C ASN A 351 2.47 -13.54 5.81
N SER A 352 3.24 -14.61 5.71
CA SER A 352 4.31 -14.79 4.71
C SER A 352 3.75 -14.76 3.28
N ALA A 353 2.66 -15.48 3.01
CA ALA A 353 2.03 -15.44 1.68
C ALA A 353 1.43 -14.06 1.35
N CYS A 354 0.76 -13.42 2.31
CA CYS A 354 0.30 -12.03 2.18
C CYS A 354 1.47 -11.06 1.89
N TYR A 355 2.59 -11.24 2.58
CA TYR A 355 3.80 -10.44 2.39
C TYR A 355 4.36 -10.61 0.97
N ILE A 356 4.58 -11.85 0.51
CA ILE A 356 5.12 -12.15 -0.84
C ILE A 356 4.28 -11.47 -1.93
N ILE A 357 2.95 -11.65 -1.89
CA ILE A 357 2.04 -11.03 -2.87
C ILE A 357 2.13 -9.51 -2.77
N GLY A 358 2.03 -8.92 -1.58
CA GLY A 358 2.08 -7.46 -1.39
C GLY A 358 3.43 -6.84 -1.81
N GLN A 359 4.54 -7.53 -1.53
CA GLN A 359 5.89 -7.05 -1.78
C GLN A 359 6.28 -7.13 -3.26
N TYR A 360 5.94 -8.21 -3.98
CA TYR A 360 6.34 -8.35 -5.39
C TYR A 360 5.34 -7.74 -6.38
N THR A 361 4.07 -7.55 -5.99
CA THR A 361 3.11 -6.81 -6.82
C THR A 361 3.17 -5.30 -6.58
N GLY A 362 3.47 -4.86 -5.35
CA GLY A 362 3.37 -3.45 -4.95
C GLY A 362 1.94 -2.91 -5.02
N MET A 363 0.92 -3.78 -5.03
CA MET A 363 -0.49 -3.40 -5.07
C MET A 363 -0.86 -2.45 -3.94
N ARG A 364 -1.85 -1.58 -4.19
CA ARG A 364 -2.36 -0.69 -3.13
C ARG A 364 -3.20 -1.51 -2.14
N PRO A 365 -3.30 -1.11 -0.86
CA PRO A 365 -4.04 -1.89 0.15
C PRO A 365 -5.51 -2.13 -0.21
N SER A 366 -6.15 -1.17 -0.90
CA SER A 366 -7.50 -1.34 -1.43
C SER A 366 -7.61 -2.43 -2.50
N GLU A 367 -6.58 -2.62 -3.31
CA GLU A 367 -6.58 -3.62 -4.40
C GLU A 367 -6.27 -5.01 -3.84
N LEU A 368 -5.33 -5.14 -2.90
CA LEU A 368 -5.08 -6.38 -2.15
C LEU A 368 -6.37 -6.85 -1.44
N ALA A 369 -7.07 -5.94 -0.75
CA ALA A 369 -8.36 -6.21 -0.12
C ALA A 369 -9.51 -6.51 -1.13
N GLY A 370 -9.28 -6.35 -2.43
CA GLY A 370 -10.21 -6.69 -3.51
C GLY A 370 -9.90 -8.01 -4.23
N CYS A 371 -8.77 -8.68 -3.97
CA CYS A 371 -8.43 -9.95 -4.61
C CYS A 371 -9.38 -11.07 -4.15
N LEU A 372 -10.02 -11.75 -5.10
CA LEU A 372 -10.91 -12.89 -4.85
C LEU A 372 -10.16 -14.22 -4.96
N VAL A 373 -10.46 -15.18 -4.09
CA VAL A 373 -9.72 -16.46 -4.01
C VAL A 373 -9.73 -17.23 -5.33
N ASP A 374 -10.91 -17.33 -5.96
CA ASP A 374 -11.12 -18.20 -7.11
C ASP A 374 -10.63 -17.56 -8.42
N SER A 375 -10.78 -16.24 -8.58
CA SER A 375 -10.59 -15.51 -9.84
C SER A 375 -9.44 -14.48 -9.85
N CYS A 376 -8.63 -14.38 -8.79
CA CYS A 376 -7.52 -13.41 -8.76
C CYS A 376 -6.37 -13.70 -9.74
N LEU A 377 -6.24 -14.90 -10.31
CA LEU A 377 -5.20 -15.22 -11.30
C LEU A 377 -5.77 -15.30 -12.72
N THR A 378 -5.05 -14.71 -13.67
CA THR A 378 -5.37 -14.73 -15.10
C THR A 378 -4.09 -14.79 -15.93
N VAL A 379 -4.20 -15.03 -17.22
CA VAL A 379 -3.07 -15.07 -18.17
C VAL A 379 -3.35 -14.05 -19.28
N ASP A 380 -2.34 -13.29 -19.70
CA ASP A 380 -2.49 -12.36 -20.81
C ASP A 380 -2.36 -13.03 -22.19
N GLU A 381 -2.58 -12.24 -23.26
CA GLU A 381 -2.48 -12.69 -24.65
C GLU A 381 -1.05 -13.15 -25.04
N PHE A 382 -0.05 -12.86 -24.21
CA PHE A 382 1.37 -13.23 -24.40
C PHE A 382 1.81 -14.40 -23.51
N GLY A 383 0.91 -14.97 -22.71
CA GLY A 383 1.20 -16.11 -21.82
C GLY A 383 1.75 -15.75 -20.45
N HIS A 384 1.77 -14.48 -20.04
CA HIS A 384 2.23 -14.08 -18.70
C HIS A 384 1.13 -14.27 -17.64
N ASP A 385 1.48 -14.89 -16.52
CA ASP A 385 0.62 -14.94 -15.34
C ASP A 385 0.46 -13.55 -14.70
N LEU A 386 -0.78 -13.15 -14.44
CA LEU A 386 -1.16 -11.88 -13.83
C LEU A 386 -2.10 -12.09 -12.64
N ILE A 387 -1.95 -11.27 -11.60
CA ILE A 387 -2.91 -11.14 -10.49
C ILE A 387 -3.81 -9.92 -10.69
N ILE A 388 -5.11 -10.06 -10.38
CA ILE A 388 -6.14 -9.04 -10.54
C ILE A 388 -6.90 -8.77 -9.22
N SER A 389 -7.32 -7.52 -9.04
CA SER A 389 -8.26 -7.13 -7.97
C SER A 389 -9.69 -7.00 -8.50
N GLY A 390 -10.69 -7.25 -7.64
CA GLY A 390 -12.05 -6.80 -7.90
C GLY A 390 -12.10 -5.28 -7.98
N VAL A 391 -12.63 -4.73 -9.08
CA VAL A 391 -12.56 -3.30 -9.42
C VAL A 391 -13.39 -2.45 -8.44
N ILE A 392 -12.75 -1.99 -7.37
CA ILE A 392 -13.34 -1.09 -6.36
C ILE A 392 -13.45 0.36 -6.88
N LYS A 393 -12.65 0.71 -7.89
CA LYS A 393 -12.67 2.02 -8.53
C LYS A 393 -12.98 1.85 -10.01
N HIS A 394 -14.27 1.83 -10.36
CA HIS A 394 -14.71 2.03 -11.74
C HIS A 394 -14.22 3.40 -12.24
N GLN A 395 -13.02 3.42 -12.82
CA GLN A 395 -12.75 4.30 -13.95
C GLN A 395 -13.37 3.63 -15.17
N GLU A 396 -14.00 4.43 -16.03
CA GLU A 396 -14.67 3.91 -17.21
C GLU A 396 -13.72 3.09 -18.08
N VAL A 397 -14.27 2.06 -18.72
CA VAL A 397 -13.57 1.08 -19.59
C VAL A 397 -12.88 1.73 -20.81
N LEU A 398 -13.04 3.05 -20.99
CA LEU A 398 -12.34 3.90 -21.96
C LEU A 398 -10.80 3.93 -21.81
N ARG A 399 -10.22 3.37 -20.74
CA ARG A 399 -8.75 3.28 -20.53
C ARG A 399 -8.20 1.83 -20.54
N LYS A 400 -8.59 1.02 -21.53
CA LYS A 400 -8.05 -0.36 -21.76
C LYS A 400 -6.52 -0.50 -21.82
N LEU A 401 -5.76 0.60 -21.88
CA LEU A 401 -4.29 0.57 -21.79
C LEU A 401 -3.76 0.29 -20.37
N PHE A 402 -4.58 0.39 -19.32
CA PHE A 402 -4.14 0.34 -17.92
C PHE A 402 -5.08 -0.49 -17.03
N ASP A 403 -5.36 -1.73 -17.42
CA ASP A 403 -6.07 -2.66 -16.54
C ASP A 403 -5.34 -2.84 -15.20
N ASP A 404 -6.11 -2.99 -14.11
CA ASP A 404 -5.61 -3.30 -12.75
C ASP A 404 -5.18 -4.78 -12.65
N LYS A 405 -4.11 -5.11 -13.39
CA LYS A 405 -3.43 -6.42 -13.48
C LYS A 405 -1.95 -6.27 -13.12
N TRP A 406 -1.41 -7.09 -12.23
CA TRP A 406 0.01 -7.07 -11.83
C TRP A 406 0.70 -8.37 -12.21
N VAL A 407 2.01 -8.35 -12.50
CA VAL A 407 2.76 -9.57 -12.83
C VAL A 407 2.79 -10.54 -11.64
N ALA A 408 2.39 -11.79 -11.88
CA ALA A 408 2.41 -12.87 -10.89
C ALA A 408 3.59 -13.83 -11.18
N ILE A 409 4.78 -13.45 -10.72
CA ILE A 409 5.98 -14.31 -10.77
C ILE A 409 5.74 -15.64 -10.02
N PRO A 410 6.52 -16.72 -10.26
CA PRO A 410 6.25 -18.06 -9.71
C PRO A 410 5.97 -18.09 -8.20
N ILE A 411 6.75 -17.40 -7.38
CA ILE A 411 6.53 -17.36 -5.92
C ILE A 411 5.24 -16.62 -5.51
N VAL A 412 4.74 -15.70 -6.33
CA VAL A 412 3.43 -15.05 -6.13
C VAL A 412 2.30 -16.03 -6.46
N LYS A 413 2.44 -16.88 -7.48
CA LYS A 413 1.49 -17.96 -7.77
C LYS A 413 1.42 -18.96 -6.63
N ASP A 414 2.58 -19.36 -6.10
CA ASP A 414 2.69 -20.26 -4.96
C ASP A 414 2.07 -19.64 -3.69
N ALA A 415 2.33 -18.36 -3.43
CA ALA A 415 1.69 -17.65 -2.31
C ALA A 415 0.16 -17.55 -2.46
N VAL A 416 -0.36 -17.35 -3.68
CA VAL A 416 -1.81 -17.42 -3.95
C VAL A 416 -2.35 -18.83 -3.70
N GLN A 417 -1.64 -19.88 -4.10
CA GLN A 417 -2.01 -21.26 -3.85
C GLN A 417 -2.02 -21.59 -2.34
N VAL A 418 -1.03 -21.12 -1.59
CA VAL A 418 -1.01 -21.20 -0.11
C VAL A 418 -2.24 -20.53 0.49
N LEU A 419 -2.59 -19.31 0.07
CA LEU A 419 -3.79 -18.63 0.58
C LEU A 419 -5.10 -19.33 0.17
N ARG A 420 -5.17 -19.95 -1.02
CA ARG A 420 -6.28 -20.82 -1.45
C ARG A 420 -6.42 -22.05 -0.56
N ILE A 421 -5.32 -22.73 -0.25
CA ILE A 421 -5.29 -23.88 0.67
C ILE A 421 -5.75 -23.45 2.07
N LEU A 422 -5.21 -22.33 2.59
CA LEU A 422 -5.66 -21.75 3.87
C LEU A 422 -7.13 -21.30 3.84
N ASN A 423 -7.67 -20.93 2.68
CA ASN A 423 -9.08 -20.58 2.57
C ASN A 423 -10.03 -21.77 2.77
N ARG A 424 -9.56 -23.01 2.59
CA ARG A 424 -10.37 -24.23 2.81
C ARG A 424 -11.05 -24.26 4.18
N PHE A 425 -10.39 -23.76 5.25
CA PHE A 425 -11.02 -23.61 6.57
C PHE A 425 -11.56 -22.20 6.87
N LYS A 426 -11.12 -21.15 6.16
CA LYS A 426 -11.60 -19.77 6.39
C LYS A 426 -12.97 -19.52 5.75
N GLN A 427 -13.23 -20.11 4.58
CA GLN A 427 -14.46 -19.97 3.82
C GLN A 427 -14.79 -18.49 3.50
N ASN A 428 -13.77 -17.71 3.12
CA ASN A 428 -13.89 -16.29 2.78
C ASN A 428 -13.70 -16.12 1.25
N PRO A 429 -14.53 -15.34 0.53
CA PRO A 429 -14.34 -15.09 -0.90
C PRO A 429 -13.08 -14.25 -1.20
N TYR A 430 -12.55 -13.51 -0.23
CA TYR A 430 -11.36 -12.66 -0.40
C TYR A 430 -10.06 -13.39 -0.04
N LEU A 431 -9.06 -13.25 -0.89
CA LEU A 431 -7.73 -13.83 -0.70
C LEU A 431 -7.03 -13.25 0.54
N PHE A 432 -7.13 -11.93 0.71
CA PHE A 432 -6.67 -11.21 1.89
C PHE A 432 -7.77 -11.17 2.96
N ALA A 433 -7.77 -12.21 3.79
CA ALA A 433 -8.72 -12.41 4.88
C ALA A 433 -8.00 -12.65 6.22
N ASN A 434 -8.76 -12.55 7.32
CA ASN A 434 -8.29 -12.95 8.65
C ASN A 434 -8.29 -14.49 8.78
N MET A 435 -7.74 -15.00 9.89
CA MET A 435 -7.69 -16.43 10.19
C MET A 435 -9.02 -16.99 10.77
N ASN A 436 -10.14 -16.26 10.68
CA ASN A 436 -11.43 -16.73 11.16
C ASN A 436 -12.17 -17.54 10.09
N THR A 437 -12.97 -18.49 10.55
CA THR A 437 -13.88 -19.27 9.71
C THR A 437 -15.24 -18.57 9.63
N VAL A 438 -15.67 -18.21 8.42
CA VAL A 438 -16.99 -17.62 8.13
C VAL A 438 -18.07 -18.68 8.36
N LYS A 439 -19.24 -18.29 8.90
CA LYS A 439 -20.38 -19.20 9.11
C LYS A 439 -20.96 -19.70 7.76
N PRO A 440 -21.54 -20.91 7.70
CA PRO A 440 -22.18 -21.40 6.48
C PRO A 440 -23.31 -20.46 6.03
N GLY A 441 -23.38 -20.15 4.74
CA GLY A 441 -24.34 -19.21 4.14
C GLY A 441 -23.92 -17.73 4.21
N MET A 442 -23.01 -17.37 5.12
CA MET A 442 -22.62 -15.98 5.40
C MET A 442 -21.42 -15.51 4.55
N GLN A 443 -21.00 -16.28 3.54
CA GLN A 443 -19.88 -15.94 2.66
C GLN A 443 -20.06 -14.58 1.95
N HIS A 444 -21.30 -14.19 1.66
CA HIS A 444 -21.63 -12.92 1.01
C HIS A 444 -21.49 -11.70 1.95
N GLU A 445 -21.59 -11.89 3.26
CA GLU A 445 -21.31 -10.89 4.30
C GLU A 445 -19.85 -10.91 4.78
N ALA A 446 -19.05 -11.84 4.27
CA ALA A 446 -17.64 -11.96 4.64
C ALA A 446 -16.88 -10.70 4.24
N ASN A 447 -15.91 -10.33 5.07
CA ASN A 447 -15.13 -9.12 4.88
C ASN A 447 -13.68 -9.45 4.50
N SER A 448 -13.12 -8.67 3.58
CA SER A 448 -11.68 -8.62 3.37
C SER A 448 -10.97 -7.88 4.51
N LEU A 449 -9.65 -8.04 4.55
CA LEU A 449 -8.78 -7.37 5.49
C LEU A 449 -8.77 -5.85 5.25
N SER A 450 -8.93 -5.05 6.30
CA SER A 450 -8.69 -3.61 6.26
C SER A 450 -7.20 -3.30 6.14
N GLY A 451 -6.84 -2.08 5.77
CA GLY A 451 -5.48 -1.56 5.82
C GLY A 451 -4.88 -1.68 7.24
N SER A 452 -5.67 -1.46 8.30
CA SER A 452 -5.21 -1.71 9.68
C SER A 452 -4.92 -3.18 9.96
N GLY A 453 -5.71 -4.11 9.41
CA GLY A 453 -5.45 -5.54 9.51
C GLY A 453 -4.24 -5.98 8.69
N LEU A 454 -4.02 -5.38 7.51
CA LEU A 454 -2.80 -5.55 6.71
C LEU A 454 -1.57 -5.05 7.45
N THR A 455 -1.65 -3.90 8.15
CA THR A 455 -0.56 -3.43 9.03
C THR A 455 -0.25 -4.47 10.09
N HIS A 456 -1.27 -4.98 10.78
CA HIS A 456 -1.07 -5.99 11.83
C HIS A 456 -0.44 -7.27 11.28
N GLN A 457 -0.94 -7.82 10.16
CA GLN A 457 -0.34 -9.02 9.55
C GLN A 457 1.12 -8.79 9.15
N LEU A 458 1.43 -7.62 8.59
CA LEU A 458 2.80 -7.25 8.23
C LEU A 458 3.71 -7.11 9.46
N CYS A 459 3.28 -6.41 10.52
CA CYS A 459 4.04 -6.31 11.76
C CYS A 459 4.26 -7.69 12.41
N THR A 460 3.25 -8.57 12.42
CA THR A 460 3.39 -9.94 12.92
C THR A 460 4.34 -10.79 12.06
N PHE A 461 4.38 -10.59 10.74
CA PHE A 461 5.39 -11.22 9.90
C PHE A 461 6.81 -10.70 10.23
N LEU A 462 6.99 -9.38 10.23
CA LEU A 462 8.29 -8.75 10.48
C LEU A 462 8.85 -9.12 11.86
N ALA A 463 8.04 -9.08 12.92
CA ALA A 463 8.47 -9.46 14.28
C ALA A 463 8.94 -10.93 14.41
N ASN A 464 8.59 -11.80 13.46
CA ASN A 464 9.06 -13.19 13.39
C ASN A 464 10.26 -13.38 12.42
N THR A 465 10.81 -12.31 11.84
CA THR A 465 11.80 -12.37 10.75
C THR A 465 12.96 -11.40 10.93
N VAL A 466 12.70 -10.18 11.39
CA VAL A 466 13.72 -9.18 11.75
C VAL A 466 13.93 -9.11 13.26
N THR A 467 15.05 -8.55 13.69
CA THR A 467 15.30 -8.24 15.11
C THR A 467 14.41 -7.08 15.57
N PHE A 468 14.34 -6.87 16.88
CA PHE A 468 13.59 -5.77 17.47
C PHE A 468 14.11 -4.40 16.97
N ASP A 469 15.43 -4.22 16.94
CA ASP A 469 16.07 -2.96 16.52
C ASP A 469 15.80 -2.66 15.03
N GLU A 470 15.92 -3.67 14.15
CA GLU A 470 15.55 -3.59 12.74
C GLU A 470 14.08 -3.20 12.52
N LEU A 471 13.19 -3.61 13.44
CA LEU A 471 11.76 -3.28 13.38
C LEU A 471 11.45 -1.87 13.90
N GLU A 472 12.14 -1.41 14.95
CA GLU A 472 11.99 -0.05 15.50
C GLU A 472 12.41 1.04 14.51
N GLU A 473 13.31 0.75 13.58
CA GLU A 473 13.69 1.66 12.49
C GLU A 473 12.55 1.94 11.48
N LEU A 474 11.49 1.11 11.44
CA LEU A 474 10.51 1.11 10.34
C LEU A 474 9.18 1.80 10.70
N ASP A 475 8.70 2.67 9.79
CA ASP A 475 7.34 3.23 9.80
C ASP A 475 6.40 2.25 9.07
N VAL A 476 6.14 1.09 9.71
CA VAL A 476 5.44 -0.03 9.08
C VAL A 476 3.98 0.32 8.78
N SER A 477 3.63 0.25 7.51
CA SER A 477 2.29 0.41 6.98
C SER A 477 2.08 -0.51 5.77
N PRO A 478 0.85 -0.70 5.29
CA PRO A 478 0.59 -1.49 4.08
C PRO A 478 1.22 -0.86 2.82
N TYR A 479 1.56 0.43 2.86
CA TYR A 479 2.29 1.11 1.78
C TYR A 479 3.80 0.87 1.82
N THR A 480 4.36 0.41 2.96
CA THR A 480 5.79 0.12 3.11
C THR A 480 6.26 -0.90 2.08
N LEU A 481 5.49 -1.97 1.84
CA LEU A 481 5.79 -2.98 0.80
C LEU A 481 5.93 -2.37 -0.59
N ARG A 482 5.02 -1.46 -0.93
CA ARG A 482 5.00 -0.74 -2.21
C ARG A 482 6.17 0.25 -2.34
N HIS A 483 6.52 0.94 -1.26
CA HIS A 483 7.73 1.79 -1.22
C HIS A 483 9.01 0.94 -1.37
N SER A 484 9.11 -0.18 -0.65
CA SER A 484 10.21 -1.15 -0.77
C SER A 484 10.35 -1.70 -2.19
N LEU A 485 9.25 -2.07 -2.85
CA LEU A 485 9.31 -2.55 -4.25
C LEU A 485 9.81 -1.46 -5.19
N SER A 486 9.29 -0.23 -5.05
CA SER A 486 9.70 0.92 -5.85
C SER A 486 11.21 1.17 -5.72
N ASN A 487 11.73 1.13 -4.48
CA ASN A 487 13.15 1.26 -4.19
C ASN A 487 13.98 0.11 -4.81
N GLN A 488 13.53 -1.14 -4.66
CA GLN A 488 14.26 -2.30 -5.18
C GLN A 488 14.26 -2.37 -6.71
N MET A 489 13.15 -2.00 -7.38
CA MET A 489 13.13 -1.84 -8.83
C MET A 489 14.09 -0.73 -9.30
N PHE A 490 14.16 0.39 -8.57
CA PHE A 490 15.10 1.47 -8.87
C PHE A 490 16.57 1.05 -8.70
N ARG A 491 16.90 0.36 -7.59
CA ARG A 491 18.23 -0.25 -7.34
C ARG A 491 18.65 -1.23 -8.44
N ALA A 492 17.70 -2.02 -8.94
CA ALA A 492 17.88 -2.95 -10.07
C ALA A 492 17.92 -2.23 -11.44
N ALA A 493 18.04 -0.91 -11.48
CA ALA A 493 18.07 -0.07 -12.68
C ALA A 493 16.85 -0.26 -13.63
N VAL A 494 15.70 -0.70 -13.09
CA VAL A 494 14.47 -0.84 -13.87
C VAL A 494 14.00 0.54 -14.30
N GLY A 495 13.88 0.77 -15.60
CA GLY A 495 13.49 2.07 -16.15
C GLY A 495 12.20 2.60 -15.55
N LEU A 496 12.19 3.88 -15.17
CA LEU A 496 11.04 4.59 -14.58
C LEU A 496 9.68 4.34 -15.30
N PRO A 497 9.60 4.23 -16.64
CA PRO A 497 8.36 3.82 -17.32
C PRO A 497 7.77 2.50 -16.80
N PHE A 498 8.61 1.49 -16.58
CA PHE A 498 8.19 0.16 -16.11
C PHE A 498 7.81 0.18 -14.63
N ILE A 499 8.57 0.90 -13.78
CA ILE A 499 8.17 1.14 -12.37
C ILE A 499 6.80 1.84 -12.32
N SER A 500 6.61 2.88 -13.12
CA SER A 500 5.34 3.63 -13.22
C SER A 500 4.20 2.79 -13.78
N TYR A 501 4.49 1.79 -14.63
CA TYR A 501 3.50 0.84 -15.14
C TYR A 501 3.09 -0.18 -14.07
N GLN A 502 4.04 -0.88 -13.44
CA GLN A 502 3.80 -1.85 -12.37
C GLN A 502 3.04 -1.22 -11.20
N LEU A 503 3.43 0.00 -10.81
CA LEU A 503 2.75 0.72 -9.73
C LEU A 503 1.40 1.35 -10.15
N LYS A 504 0.94 1.17 -11.40
CA LYS A 504 -0.33 1.71 -11.94
C LYS A 504 -0.44 3.23 -11.83
N HIS A 505 0.53 3.90 -12.44
CA HIS A 505 0.65 5.35 -12.47
C HIS A 505 0.93 5.94 -13.85
N PHE A 506 1.47 5.14 -14.79
CA PHE A 506 1.83 5.58 -16.15
C PHE A 506 0.70 6.34 -16.89
N GLY A 507 -0.56 5.93 -16.70
CA GLY A 507 -1.74 6.59 -17.29
C GLY A 507 -2.01 8.03 -16.81
N HIS A 508 -1.30 8.54 -15.79
CA HIS A 508 -1.26 9.97 -15.47
C HIS A 508 -0.26 10.71 -16.37
N HIS A 509 0.90 10.12 -16.64
CA HIS A 509 1.97 10.69 -17.47
C HIS A 509 1.59 10.72 -18.96
N ALA A 510 1.03 9.62 -19.47
CA ALA A 510 0.58 9.54 -20.86
C ALA A 510 -0.51 10.57 -21.21
N SER A 511 -1.37 10.94 -20.23
CA SER A 511 -2.42 11.95 -20.44
C SER A 511 -1.99 13.41 -20.28
N THR A 512 -0.72 13.69 -19.98
CA THR A 512 -0.15 15.05 -19.95
C THR A 512 0.76 15.36 -21.15
N ILE A 513 1.13 14.37 -21.95
CA ILE A 513 1.93 14.58 -23.17
C ILE A 513 1.08 15.40 -24.16
N GLY A 514 1.44 16.67 -24.34
CA GLY A 514 0.75 17.62 -25.23
C GLY A 514 0.12 18.84 -24.55
N GLN A 515 0.15 18.95 -23.21
CA GLN A 515 -0.26 20.20 -22.53
C GLN A 515 0.97 21.04 -22.12
N ASP A 516 0.80 22.37 -22.23
CA ASP A 516 1.86 23.39 -22.21
C ASP A 516 2.93 23.20 -21.11
N ARG A 517 4.21 23.42 -21.47
CA ARG A 517 5.40 23.10 -20.67
C ARG A 517 5.41 23.74 -19.26
N ARG A 518 4.66 24.82 -19.04
CA ARG A 518 4.48 25.46 -17.72
C ARG A 518 3.58 24.68 -16.75
N HIS A 519 2.80 23.72 -17.27
CA HIS A 519 1.91 22.86 -16.50
C HIS A 519 2.48 21.46 -16.24
N ASN A 520 3.75 21.21 -16.62
CA ASN A 520 4.40 19.91 -16.54
C ASN A 520 4.85 19.54 -15.10
N ARG A 521 4.04 19.87 -14.09
CA ARG A 521 4.09 19.21 -12.78
C ARG A 521 3.58 17.78 -12.99
N VAL A 522 4.54 16.92 -13.32
CA VAL A 522 4.42 15.46 -13.33
C VAL A 522 3.61 15.03 -12.09
N GLY A 523 2.66 14.12 -12.25
CA GLY A 523 1.61 13.89 -11.24
C GLY A 523 2.16 13.41 -9.89
N THR A 524 2.24 14.31 -8.91
CA THR A 524 2.94 14.18 -7.60
C THR A 524 2.69 12.83 -6.90
N VAL A 525 1.46 12.33 -6.95
CA VAL A 525 1.03 11.09 -6.28
C VAL A 525 1.70 9.82 -6.85
N THR A 526 2.19 9.84 -8.09
CA THR A 526 3.05 8.76 -8.62
C THR A 526 4.42 8.77 -7.96
N ILE A 527 4.96 9.98 -7.80
CA ILE A 527 6.39 10.20 -7.72
C ILE A 527 6.85 10.11 -6.26
N ASP A 528 6.01 10.50 -5.30
CA ASP A 528 6.30 10.40 -3.86
C ASP A 528 6.55 8.95 -3.37
N TYR A 529 6.23 7.91 -4.17
CA TYR A 529 6.50 6.51 -3.81
C TYR A 529 7.99 6.16 -3.86
N GLY A 530 8.66 6.33 -2.72
CA GLY A 530 10.11 6.13 -2.59
C GLY A 530 10.92 7.41 -2.80
N GLY A 531 10.26 8.59 -2.84
CA GLY A 531 10.92 9.87 -3.07
C GLY A 531 11.40 10.09 -4.51
N ILE A 532 10.79 9.42 -5.49
CA ILE A 532 11.30 9.27 -6.86
C ILE A 532 11.20 10.53 -7.76
N GLY A 533 10.55 11.66 -7.49
CA GLY A 533 9.70 12.15 -6.41
C GLY A 533 9.62 13.65 -6.53
N GLU A 534 10.02 14.33 -5.45
CA GLU A 534 10.94 15.45 -5.60
C GLU A 534 12.02 15.17 -6.69
N ALA A 535 12.65 13.99 -6.74
CA ALA A 535 13.75 13.64 -7.66
C ALA A 535 13.50 13.76 -9.20
N LEU A 536 12.25 13.95 -9.66
CA LEU A 536 11.89 14.20 -11.07
C LEU A 536 11.25 15.57 -11.30
N SER A 537 10.81 16.24 -10.23
CA SER A 537 10.03 17.49 -10.30
C SER A 537 10.85 18.72 -9.87
N SER A 538 11.81 18.54 -8.97
CA SER A 538 12.96 19.43 -8.75
C SER A 538 14.18 18.80 -9.43
N GLY A 539 14.66 19.42 -10.52
CA GLY A 539 15.76 18.87 -11.31
C GLY A 539 17.05 18.73 -10.49
N GLY A 540 17.44 17.49 -10.18
CA GLY A 540 18.75 17.14 -9.60
C GLY A 540 19.06 17.75 -8.23
N GLY A 541 18.06 18.10 -7.43
CA GLY A 541 18.24 18.73 -6.11
C GLY A 541 18.44 17.75 -4.95
N SER A 542 19.07 18.24 -3.87
CA SER A 542 19.49 17.53 -2.64
C SER A 542 18.40 16.83 -1.81
N ASP A 543 17.13 17.02 -2.15
CA ASP A 543 15.99 16.88 -1.23
C ASP A 543 15.21 15.56 -1.38
N ALA A 544 15.73 14.60 -2.15
CA ALA A 544 15.10 13.32 -2.43
C ALA A 544 15.84 12.14 -1.73
N PRO A 545 15.55 11.85 -0.44
CA PRO A 545 16.36 10.92 0.35
C PRO A 545 16.40 9.51 -0.22
N GLY A 546 15.30 8.94 -0.71
CA GLY A 546 15.31 7.56 -1.25
C GLY A 546 16.18 7.39 -2.51
N ARG A 547 16.23 8.40 -3.38
CA ARG A 547 17.14 8.42 -4.54
C ARG A 547 18.58 8.67 -4.09
N ARG A 548 18.79 9.66 -3.21
CA ARG A 548 20.11 10.00 -2.64
C ARG A 548 20.73 8.81 -1.92
N ASP A 549 19.96 8.08 -1.12
CA ASP A 549 20.38 6.86 -0.42
C ASP A 549 20.76 5.76 -1.41
N ALA A 550 19.94 5.52 -2.44
CA ALA A 550 20.22 4.50 -3.45
C ALA A 550 21.43 4.85 -4.35
N GLU A 551 21.60 6.13 -4.71
CA GLU A 551 22.75 6.62 -5.47
C GLU A 551 24.01 6.67 -4.61
N LYS A 552 23.91 7.03 -3.32
CA LYS A 552 25.02 6.99 -2.36
C LYS A 552 25.46 5.55 -2.11
N GLU A 553 24.54 4.63 -1.87
CA GLU A 553 24.83 3.21 -1.73
C GLU A 553 25.45 2.65 -3.03
N PHE A 554 24.95 3.04 -4.19
CA PHE A 554 25.53 2.67 -5.49
C PHE A 554 26.95 3.23 -5.68
N ILE A 555 27.19 4.49 -5.32
CA ILE A 555 28.50 5.15 -5.37
C ILE A 555 29.47 4.53 -4.36
N MET A 556 29.06 4.23 -3.13
CA MET A 556 29.88 3.51 -2.15
C MET A 556 30.24 2.12 -2.70
N ASN A 557 29.24 1.37 -3.19
CA ASN A 557 29.45 0.03 -3.76
C ASN A 557 30.30 -0.02 -5.04
N SER A 558 30.53 1.12 -5.72
CA SER A 558 31.28 1.18 -6.99
C SER A 558 32.57 1.99 -6.89
N LEU A 559 32.66 3.01 -6.03
CA LEU A 559 33.74 4.00 -5.98
C LEU A 559 34.43 4.14 -4.61
N ASP A 560 34.14 3.27 -3.63
CA ASP A 560 34.88 3.24 -2.35
C ASP A 560 36.35 2.80 -2.55
N PRO A 561 37.35 3.64 -2.21
CA PRO A 561 38.77 3.28 -2.35
C PRO A 561 39.19 2.02 -1.58
N ASP A 562 38.49 1.66 -0.50
CA ASP A 562 38.76 0.50 0.34
C ASP A 562 37.78 -0.66 0.11
N GLY A 563 36.81 -0.50 -0.80
CA GLY A 563 35.78 -1.50 -1.12
C GLY A 563 36.31 -2.83 -1.71
N GLY A 564 35.50 -3.88 -1.55
CA GLY A 564 35.69 -5.20 -2.16
C GLY A 564 35.45 -5.18 -3.68
N TYR A 565 36.50 -5.47 -4.46
CA TYR A 565 36.47 -5.49 -5.92
C TYR A 565 37.04 -6.78 -6.48
N ALA A 566 36.34 -7.36 -7.45
CA ALA A 566 36.71 -8.58 -8.17
C ALA A 566 36.69 -8.38 -9.70
N GLY A 567 37.41 -9.25 -10.41
CA GLY A 567 37.61 -9.19 -11.88
C GLY A 567 38.87 -8.44 -12.33
N ASP A 568 39.23 -8.57 -13.61
CA ASP A 568 40.55 -8.20 -14.14
C ASP A 568 40.95 -6.72 -13.95
N ASN A 569 39.99 -5.79 -14.00
CA ASN A 569 40.23 -4.35 -13.80
C ASN A 569 40.26 -3.94 -12.32
N ALA A 570 39.91 -4.82 -11.37
CA ALA A 570 39.79 -4.47 -9.95
C ALA A 570 41.06 -3.83 -9.34
N PRO A 571 42.29 -4.32 -9.59
CA PRO A 571 43.50 -3.72 -9.03
C PRO A 571 43.74 -2.30 -9.58
N ALA A 572 43.54 -2.11 -10.90
CA ALA A 572 43.72 -0.82 -11.56
C ALA A 572 42.64 0.19 -11.12
N HIS A 573 41.40 -0.26 -10.95
CA HIS A 573 40.30 0.55 -10.44
C HIS A 573 40.55 1.04 -9.01
N ARG A 574 40.91 0.12 -8.08
CA ARG A 574 41.27 0.49 -6.70
C ARG A 574 42.44 1.47 -6.65
N ALA A 575 43.45 1.32 -7.52
CA ALA A 575 44.56 2.28 -7.62
C ALA A 575 44.12 3.68 -8.10
N ARG A 576 43.19 3.75 -9.08
CA ARG A 576 42.59 5.02 -9.54
C ARG A 576 41.82 5.70 -8.41
N LEU A 577 40.96 4.97 -7.68
CA LEU A 577 40.19 5.51 -6.56
C LEU A 577 41.07 5.99 -5.41
N LYS A 578 42.07 5.20 -4.98
CA LYS A 578 43.04 5.60 -3.95
C LYS A 578 43.91 6.80 -4.34
N LYS A 579 44.06 7.10 -5.64
CA LYS A 579 44.68 8.34 -6.12
C LYS A 579 43.70 9.52 -6.08
N TYR A 580 42.44 9.29 -6.45
CA TYR A 580 41.39 10.32 -6.45
C TYR A 580 41.05 10.80 -5.02
N PHE A 581 40.74 9.88 -4.10
CA PHE A 581 40.34 10.20 -2.73
C PHE A 581 41.47 10.88 -1.94
N ARG A 582 42.73 10.54 -2.21
CA ARG A 582 43.89 11.09 -1.49
C ARG A 582 43.92 12.62 -1.46
N GLY A 583 43.66 13.27 -2.60
CA GLY A 583 43.66 14.74 -2.67
C GLY A 583 42.54 15.40 -1.86
N TYR A 584 41.41 14.72 -1.69
CA TYR A 584 40.30 15.21 -0.86
C TYR A 584 40.51 14.93 0.64
N LEU A 585 41.08 13.77 0.98
CA LEU A 585 41.49 13.43 2.35
C LEU A 585 42.60 14.36 2.85
N GLU A 586 43.61 14.66 2.02
CA GLU A 586 44.67 15.63 2.32
C GLU A 586 44.12 17.07 2.48
N ALA A 587 43.00 17.39 1.83
CA ALA A 587 42.26 18.66 2.01
C ALA A 587 41.33 18.67 3.23
N GLY A 588 41.23 17.57 3.99
CA GLY A 588 40.46 17.48 5.24
C GLY A 588 39.00 17.03 5.10
N TYR A 589 38.55 16.58 3.93
CA TYR A 589 37.22 16.00 3.75
C TYR A 589 37.17 14.55 4.23
N SER A 590 36.06 14.13 4.82
CA SER A 590 35.79 12.72 5.13
C SER A 590 35.32 11.93 3.90
N ASN A 591 35.47 10.60 3.92
CA ASN A 591 34.96 9.73 2.85
C ASN A 591 33.46 9.93 2.61
N ASP A 592 32.66 10.12 3.66
CA ASP A 592 31.21 10.30 3.53
C ASP A 592 30.85 11.62 2.81
N GLU A 593 31.54 12.72 3.12
CA GLU A 593 31.38 13.99 2.41
C GLU A 593 31.80 13.88 0.93
N ILE A 594 32.82 13.08 0.62
CA ILE A 594 33.24 12.82 -0.76
C ILE A 594 32.15 12.04 -1.52
N PHE A 595 31.56 11.00 -0.91
CA PHE A 595 30.46 10.25 -1.51
C PHE A 595 29.21 11.12 -1.72
N GLU A 596 28.85 11.96 -0.74
CA GLU A 596 27.74 12.91 -0.87
C GLU A 596 27.95 13.89 -2.04
N ARG A 597 29.19 14.39 -2.23
CA ARG A 597 29.53 15.22 -3.39
C ARG A 597 29.49 14.47 -4.72
N MET A 598 29.85 13.18 -4.76
CA MET A 598 29.73 12.36 -5.97
C MET A 598 28.26 12.14 -6.38
N VAL A 599 27.34 12.02 -5.41
CA VAL A 599 25.89 11.94 -5.65
C VAL A 599 25.37 13.25 -6.25
N GLU A 600 25.73 14.39 -5.66
CA GLU A 600 25.37 15.72 -6.18
C GLU A 600 25.82 15.93 -7.65
N LEU A 601 26.97 15.38 -8.03
CA LEU A 601 27.52 15.47 -9.38
C LEU A 601 26.92 14.48 -10.40
N ASN A 602 25.97 13.61 -9.99
CA ASN A 602 25.32 12.59 -10.83
C ASN A 602 26.33 11.71 -11.61
N PHE A 603 27.29 11.09 -10.90
CA PHE A 603 28.25 10.17 -11.52
C PHE A 603 27.55 8.99 -12.23
N ALA A 604 27.74 8.89 -13.55
CA ALA A 604 27.14 7.83 -14.36
C ALA A 604 28.03 6.59 -14.44
N VAL A 605 27.55 5.47 -13.88
CA VAL A 605 28.16 4.14 -14.02
C VAL A 605 27.05 3.17 -14.46
N ILE A 606 27.34 2.25 -15.39
CA ILE A 606 26.32 1.38 -15.99
C ILE A 606 26.31 0.03 -15.26
N ASN A 607 25.20 -0.31 -14.62
CA ASN A 607 25.00 -1.65 -14.07
C ASN A 607 24.66 -2.65 -15.20
N VAL A 608 25.48 -3.69 -15.35
CA VAL A 608 25.29 -4.78 -16.34
C VAL A 608 24.78 -6.08 -15.70
N GLY A 609 24.29 -6.01 -14.45
CA GLY A 609 23.62 -7.09 -13.71
C GLY A 609 24.56 -8.04 -12.98
N GLN A 610 25.70 -8.38 -13.57
CA GLN A 610 26.77 -9.16 -12.93
C GLN A 610 27.91 -8.27 -12.38
N GLY A 611 27.88 -6.97 -12.62
CA GLY A 611 28.95 -6.03 -12.32
C GLY A 611 28.66 -4.62 -12.85
N TYR A 612 29.61 -3.70 -12.67
CA TYR A 612 29.53 -2.33 -13.17
C TYR A 612 30.47 -2.11 -14.34
N CYS A 613 29.94 -1.58 -15.44
CA CYS A 613 30.70 -1.15 -16.61
C CYS A 613 30.96 0.36 -16.55
N TYR A 614 32.22 0.74 -16.73
CA TYR A 614 32.67 2.14 -16.69
C TYR A 614 32.78 2.78 -18.08
N GLY A 615 32.61 2.00 -19.15
CA GLY A 615 32.45 2.52 -20.52
C GLY A 615 33.55 3.48 -20.96
N ASN A 616 34.82 3.07 -20.87
CA ASN A 616 35.92 3.91 -21.36
C ASN A 616 35.77 4.18 -22.86
N ALA A 617 35.59 5.44 -23.23
CA ALA A 617 35.48 5.89 -24.61
C ALA A 617 36.82 5.89 -25.38
N THR A 618 37.90 5.38 -24.79
CA THR A 618 39.24 5.33 -25.41
C THR A 618 39.42 4.16 -26.39
N ASP A 619 38.53 3.16 -26.35
CA ASP A 619 38.59 1.98 -27.24
C ASP A 619 37.54 2.07 -28.37
N LEU A 620 37.25 3.29 -28.85
CA LEU A 620 36.31 3.52 -29.97
C LEU A 620 36.84 3.08 -31.35
N ASP A 621 38.13 2.76 -31.45
CA ASP A 621 38.82 2.43 -32.71
C ASP A 621 38.97 0.92 -32.97
N ASP A 622 38.40 0.03 -32.13
CA ASP A 622 38.32 -1.40 -32.44
C ASP A 622 36.99 -1.73 -33.16
N PRO A 623 37.02 -2.08 -34.46
CA PRO A 623 35.81 -2.36 -35.24
C PRO A 623 35.12 -3.69 -34.85
N SER A 624 35.66 -4.48 -33.91
CA SER A 624 35.09 -5.76 -33.51
C SER A 624 33.91 -5.64 -32.53
N ILE A 625 33.82 -4.59 -31.67
CA ILE A 625 32.63 -4.36 -30.83
C ILE A 625 32.45 -2.88 -30.40
N PRO A 626 31.28 -2.25 -30.64
CA PRO A 626 30.75 -1.24 -29.73
C PRO A 626 30.10 -1.95 -28.53
N CYS A 627 30.89 -2.32 -27.51
CA CYS A 627 30.38 -3.03 -26.33
C CYS A 627 29.61 -2.09 -25.38
N ILE A 628 28.39 -1.73 -25.77
CA ILE A 628 27.42 -1.07 -24.89
C ILE A 628 26.95 -2.13 -23.88
N GLY A 629 27.61 -2.17 -22.72
CA GLY A 629 27.51 -3.22 -21.70
C GLY A 629 26.13 -3.88 -21.59
N SER A 630 25.99 -5.05 -22.21
CA SER A 630 24.73 -5.80 -22.23
C SER A 630 24.65 -6.81 -21.09
N LEU A 631 23.45 -7.30 -20.79
CA LEU A 631 23.21 -8.40 -19.83
C LEU A 631 23.90 -9.73 -20.19
N ARG A 632 24.56 -9.82 -21.36
CA ARG A 632 25.37 -10.96 -21.80
C ARG A 632 26.88 -10.76 -21.61
N CYS A 633 27.31 -9.59 -21.12
CA CYS A 633 28.70 -9.35 -20.76
C CYS A 633 29.06 -10.15 -19.51
N ASN A 634 30.21 -10.83 -19.50
CA ASN A 634 30.83 -11.34 -18.27
C ASN A 634 31.79 -10.26 -17.71
N PRO A 635 31.43 -9.55 -16.63
CA PRO A 635 32.23 -8.45 -16.11
C PRO A 635 33.46 -8.90 -15.32
N ASN A 636 33.57 -10.17 -14.93
CA ASN A 636 34.78 -10.70 -14.30
C ASN A 636 35.98 -10.69 -15.26
N ARG A 637 35.71 -10.98 -16.55
CA ARG A 637 36.72 -11.05 -17.63
C ARG A 637 36.80 -9.79 -18.49
N CYS A 638 36.11 -8.72 -18.12
CA CYS A 638 36.02 -7.50 -18.92
C CYS A 638 36.92 -6.41 -18.35
N GLN A 639 37.90 -5.96 -19.15
CA GLN A 639 38.84 -4.90 -18.77
C GLN A 639 38.16 -3.55 -18.47
N ASN A 640 36.92 -3.35 -18.94
CA ASN A 640 36.13 -2.13 -18.73
C ASN A 640 35.02 -2.27 -17.66
N ALA A 641 34.98 -3.41 -16.95
CA ALA A 641 34.03 -3.65 -15.85
C ALA A 641 34.72 -4.05 -14.54
N VAL A 642 33.99 -3.96 -13.43
CA VAL A 642 34.41 -4.43 -12.10
C VAL A 642 33.22 -5.07 -11.40
N VAL A 643 33.44 -6.16 -10.68
CA VAL A 643 32.44 -6.80 -9.81
C VAL A 643 32.65 -6.32 -8.38
N THR A 644 31.55 -6.07 -7.66
CA THR A 644 31.56 -5.53 -6.29
C THR A 644 30.59 -6.31 -5.40
N GLU A 645 30.61 -6.10 -4.08
CA GLU A 645 29.73 -6.78 -3.12
C GLU A 645 28.24 -6.67 -3.47
N ALA A 646 27.77 -5.52 -4.00
CA ALA A 646 26.40 -5.35 -4.47
C ALA A 646 25.97 -6.32 -5.58
N ASN A 647 26.93 -6.90 -6.30
CA ASN A 647 26.71 -7.86 -7.37
C ASN A 647 26.82 -9.31 -6.88
N ALA A 648 27.31 -9.54 -5.65
CA ALA A 648 27.51 -10.87 -5.09
C ALA A 648 26.24 -11.74 -5.06
N PRO A 649 25.01 -11.24 -4.80
CA PRO A 649 23.80 -12.07 -4.88
C PRO A 649 23.61 -12.72 -6.27
N LYS A 650 24.00 -12.03 -7.36
CA LYS A 650 23.93 -12.61 -8.72
C LYS A 650 25.00 -13.67 -8.95
N TRP A 651 26.21 -13.49 -8.40
CA TRP A 651 27.27 -14.50 -8.45
C TRP A 651 26.96 -15.73 -7.57
N GLN A 652 26.29 -15.53 -6.42
CA GLN A 652 25.73 -16.61 -5.62
C GLN A 652 24.64 -17.38 -6.39
N GLU A 653 23.73 -16.68 -7.08
CA GLU A 653 22.74 -17.33 -7.95
C GLU A 653 23.42 -18.18 -9.04
N ILE A 654 24.42 -17.64 -9.74
CA ILE A 654 25.19 -18.37 -10.76
C ILE A 654 25.86 -19.60 -10.15
N TYR A 655 26.55 -19.45 -9.01
CA TYR A 655 27.19 -20.56 -8.29
C TYR A 655 26.18 -21.65 -7.91
N VAL A 656 25.08 -21.27 -7.27
CA VAL A 656 24.04 -22.18 -6.78
C VAL A 656 23.33 -22.90 -7.93
N GLN A 657 22.88 -22.17 -8.95
CA GLN A 657 22.17 -22.76 -10.11
C GLN A 657 23.05 -23.77 -10.85
N ASN A 658 24.31 -23.43 -11.14
CA ASN A 658 25.21 -24.35 -11.83
C ASN A 658 25.62 -25.54 -10.95
N THR A 659 25.82 -25.34 -9.64
CA THR A 659 26.12 -26.45 -8.70
C THR A 659 24.93 -27.40 -8.57
N LEU A 660 23.70 -26.90 -8.50
CA LEU A 660 22.48 -27.70 -8.48
C LEU A 660 22.26 -28.42 -9.80
N ALA A 661 22.51 -27.77 -10.94
CA ALA A 661 22.48 -28.40 -12.24
C ALA A 661 23.49 -29.56 -12.27
N LEU A 662 24.77 -29.30 -12.02
CA LEU A 662 25.84 -30.30 -12.01
C LEU A 662 25.52 -31.49 -11.11
N ARG A 663 25.01 -31.25 -9.89
CA ARG A 663 24.55 -32.33 -8.99
C ARG A 663 23.45 -33.18 -9.63
N ARG A 664 22.45 -32.57 -10.30
CA ARG A 664 21.40 -33.32 -11.01
C ARG A 664 21.98 -34.20 -12.12
N TYR A 665 22.93 -33.70 -12.92
CA TYR A 665 23.65 -34.50 -13.93
C TYR A 665 24.39 -35.69 -13.30
N GLU A 666 25.06 -35.47 -12.16
CA GLU A 666 25.85 -36.51 -11.47
C GLU A 666 24.96 -37.56 -10.77
N THR A 667 23.75 -37.20 -10.34
CA THR A 667 22.83 -38.13 -9.65
C THR A 667 21.81 -38.84 -10.55
N ASP A 668 21.38 -38.23 -11.66
CA ASP A 668 20.45 -38.84 -12.61
C ASP A 668 20.79 -38.48 -14.07
N PRO A 669 21.68 -39.26 -14.70
CA PRO A 669 22.05 -39.07 -16.11
C PRO A 669 20.88 -39.32 -17.10
N ALA A 670 19.77 -39.92 -16.66
CA ALA A 670 18.67 -40.33 -17.54
C ALA A 670 17.54 -39.29 -17.60
N ALA A 671 17.25 -38.59 -16.49
CA ALA A 671 16.13 -37.66 -16.41
C ALA A 671 16.37 -36.32 -17.14
N ALA A 672 17.62 -35.87 -17.25
CA ALA A 672 17.89 -34.52 -17.76
C ALA A 672 17.98 -34.44 -19.31
N PHE A 673 18.29 -35.55 -20.00
CA PHE A 673 18.60 -35.54 -21.44
C PHE A 673 18.07 -36.77 -22.20
N ALA A 674 16.75 -36.80 -22.41
CA ALA A 674 16.16 -37.67 -23.43
C ALA A 674 16.48 -37.20 -24.86
N GLU A 675 16.71 -35.90 -25.06
CA GLU A 675 16.78 -35.24 -26.38
C GLU A 675 18.20 -35.01 -26.91
N LEU A 676 19.25 -35.16 -26.08
CA LEU A 676 20.66 -34.86 -26.42
C LEU A 676 21.56 -36.11 -26.44
N ARG A 677 21.01 -37.29 -26.71
CA ARG A 677 21.72 -38.58 -26.56
C ARG A 677 22.79 -38.89 -27.62
N ASP A 678 22.88 -38.13 -28.71
CA ASP A 678 23.66 -38.49 -29.90
C ASP A 678 24.84 -37.52 -30.23
N LEU A 679 25.30 -36.68 -29.29
CA LEU A 679 26.37 -35.70 -29.52
C LEU A 679 27.42 -35.63 -28.39
N ASP A 680 28.69 -35.42 -28.76
CA ASP A 680 29.84 -35.22 -27.86
C ASP A 680 29.75 -33.95 -26.97
N ASP A 681 28.74 -33.11 -27.18
CA ASP A 681 28.53 -31.81 -26.52
C ASP A 681 28.25 -31.90 -25.01
N VAL A 682 27.83 -33.07 -24.50
CA VAL A 682 27.48 -33.25 -23.07
C VAL A 682 28.71 -33.11 -22.16
N ALA A 683 29.86 -33.67 -22.56
CA ALA A 683 31.09 -33.57 -21.79
C ALA A 683 31.59 -32.11 -21.72
N LEU A 684 31.57 -31.42 -22.87
CA LEU A 684 31.90 -30.00 -22.99
C LEU A 684 30.98 -29.12 -22.13
N SER A 685 29.68 -29.43 -22.09
CA SER A 685 28.71 -28.72 -21.25
C SER A 685 29.00 -28.90 -19.74
N ILE A 686 29.42 -30.10 -19.33
CA ILE A 686 29.81 -30.38 -17.93
C ILE A 686 31.09 -29.64 -17.55
N GLU A 687 32.10 -29.58 -18.42
CA GLU A 687 33.31 -28.79 -18.17
C GLU A 687 33.01 -27.29 -18.11
N GLN A 688 32.14 -26.77 -18.98
CA GLN A 688 31.68 -25.38 -18.94
C GLN A 688 30.96 -25.05 -17.62
N MET A 689 30.04 -25.91 -17.14
CA MET A 689 29.39 -25.71 -15.84
C MET A 689 30.41 -25.74 -14.69
N LYS A 690 31.36 -26.67 -14.68
CA LYS A 690 32.44 -26.72 -13.66
C LYS A 690 33.30 -25.45 -13.68
N LEU A 691 33.60 -24.93 -14.86
CA LEU A 691 34.35 -23.68 -15.04
C LEU A 691 33.55 -22.46 -14.53
N VAL A 692 32.25 -22.38 -14.83
CA VAL A 692 31.36 -21.31 -14.32
C VAL A 692 31.20 -21.37 -12.79
N ILE A 693 31.10 -22.58 -12.20
CA ILE A 693 31.07 -22.76 -10.74
C ILE A 693 32.38 -22.28 -10.11
N ALA A 694 33.53 -22.65 -10.70
CA ALA A 694 34.84 -22.23 -10.22
C ALA A 694 35.05 -20.71 -10.34
N GLU A 695 34.61 -20.10 -11.45
CA GLU A 695 34.65 -18.65 -11.68
C GLU A 695 33.77 -17.90 -10.67
N ALA A 696 32.52 -18.33 -10.49
CA ALA A 696 31.61 -17.72 -9.52
C ALA A 696 32.12 -17.86 -8.08
N LYS A 697 32.67 -19.03 -7.72
CA LYS A 697 33.33 -19.23 -6.41
C LYS A 697 34.54 -18.30 -6.25
N GLY A 698 35.36 -18.14 -7.30
CA GLY A 698 36.52 -17.25 -7.32
C GLY A 698 36.13 -15.78 -7.06
N VAL A 699 35.11 -15.29 -7.77
CA VAL A 699 34.57 -13.93 -7.58
C VAL A 699 34.06 -13.73 -6.16
N LEU A 700 33.24 -14.64 -5.63
CA LEU A 700 32.73 -14.53 -4.25
C LEU A 700 33.85 -14.56 -3.21
N THR A 701 34.87 -15.41 -3.41
CA THR A 701 36.05 -15.47 -2.52
C THR A 701 36.87 -14.17 -2.57
N GLN A 702 37.03 -13.54 -3.75
CA GLN A 702 37.69 -12.23 -3.89
C GLN A 702 36.93 -11.10 -3.18
N LEU A 703 35.60 -11.20 -3.09
CA LEU A 703 34.74 -10.29 -2.33
C LEU A 703 34.65 -10.64 -0.83
N GLY A 704 35.44 -11.61 -0.33
CA GLY A 704 35.45 -12.00 1.08
C GLY A 704 34.22 -12.78 1.55
N ILE A 705 33.39 -13.27 0.61
CA ILE A 705 32.15 -13.98 0.91
C ILE A 705 32.44 -15.48 0.92
N GLU A 706 32.30 -16.11 2.09
CA GLU A 706 32.40 -17.56 2.21
C GLU A 706 31.28 -18.25 1.40
N VAL A 707 31.70 -19.15 0.52
CA VAL A 707 30.80 -19.88 -0.37
C VAL A 707 30.41 -21.21 0.29
N SER A 708 29.46 -21.14 1.24
CA SER A 708 28.72 -22.31 1.70
C SER A 708 27.66 -22.72 0.68
N VAL A 709 27.57 -24.02 0.40
CA VAL A 709 26.52 -24.62 -0.44
C VAL A 709 25.24 -24.78 0.37
#